data_AF-A0A3E1K715-F1
#
_entry.id   AF-A0A3E1K715-F1
#
_cell.length_a   1.000
_cell.length_b   1.000
_cell.length_c   1.000
_cell.angle_alpha   90.00
_cell.angle_beta   90.00
_cell.angle_gamma   90.00
#
_symmetry.space_group_name_H-M   'P 1'
#
loop_
_entity.id
_entity.type
_entity.pdbx_description
1 polymer ?
#
loop_
_entity_poly.entity_id
_entity_poly.type
_entity_poly.pdbx_seq_one_letter_code
_entity_poly.pdbx_strand_id
1 'polypeptide(L)'
;MAEKPSLPKLSGKALPKQAAPALMGVGAVVLLAGLWLLWSAMSSGEAGPTDSAARNSIDQIGATIDQVNQALAAQEVTETARAVLAEEADTEALRRQLQSSGVANLLDVRVFPPSVEDIEVGEYPEPDFAVVQMLLGARRQGTAPAEVHYPGTANENLAFARAIDEPAVDEGEAPLAGYLFVRLPVSVVTRRLAQPGPEGWLALQQGETVIASNGRLAAERVPDGQATIAGSRLRLNWTTGAGAGDASPVTGGAVALLGLVLMAVGLVLHRQRGAPAESAEAADSAASPQAESREEPAGQAGAQAAAAGEPSGGGQQDLPDWMLDEQSARPTGEQGGGGKRPAADVPFDVPDLDEIYQQIEAEEGGEKTPAQARKPAEEQEEPAEEELLSEREDFDFAEDTIEPDEDHLPEPGEGFDAEEESSEEPSDRSSEEPKDAEKELDLDFAFSDADDRRDEEALDAALEAEGGAEAAEESMSEPPTGEGLELALEDESLQQPEEEATGDEDAISLEESALEMESEPEPEPEPEPEPEPEPEPEPEPEPEPEPEPEPEPEPEPEPEPEPEPEPEPEPEPEPEPVAQPESRTEAAPAESLELPSGIFRPADILGVVDEDLTPPIATDIGQAIGTVIAERGFSRVAVARDGRFSGPILLSALIRGLRNSGIDVIEIGAVPTPLLWFGATELAEGCGVMVTASHHPPKYNGFRVMIGGELIEPEGMGDLARRVEHKDFAKGEGSYEQQDILQRYAKRLTADIQLERPLKVVVDCGNGVGGAVAPKLLQAVGADLIPLYCDVDGAFPNHRPDPSSPDDLEDLRLCVRNFQAELGIAFDGDADRLALVTRNGEIVWPDRLLMLLAGDVLAARPGEAVIFDVRCSGHLQRVVEQAGGRGIMTATGQQPVARRLRKEHAPLGGDMNGHLFINDRWYPFDDAIYAAARLLEVLAADTRDVDEILAEQPQFRTSPEIVVDIDREQSRTLVDRLGKESDFGDALVTRIDGVRADWSDRWGLARVDADTGRLILRFGADEATGLGQVRSEFREKLLALEPKLPLPY
;
A
#
# COMPACT_ATOMS: atom_id res chain seq x y z
N MET A 1 -26.02 -69.75 -19.76
CA MET A 1 -27.44 -69.61 -19.33
C MET A 1 -27.54 -68.28 -18.61
N ALA A 2 -28.58 -67.47 -18.74
CA ALA A 2 -29.79 -67.57 -19.55
C ALA A 2 -30.11 -66.19 -20.17
N GLU A 3 -30.37 -66.12 -21.48
CA GLU A 3 -31.67 -65.73 -22.06
C GLU A 3 -31.75 -64.23 -22.42
N LYS A 4 -32.63 -63.88 -23.37
CA LYS A 4 -32.69 -62.55 -24.01
C LYS A 4 -34.05 -61.87 -23.75
N PRO A 5 -34.09 -60.58 -23.41
CA PRO A 5 -35.26 -59.75 -23.72
C PRO A 5 -35.38 -59.51 -25.24
N SER A 6 -36.57 -59.23 -25.74
CA SER A 6 -36.88 -59.19 -27.17
C SER A 6 -36.99 -57.78 -27.75
N LEU A 7 -36.27 -57.51 -28.84
CA LEU A 7 -36.42 -56.27 -29.63
C LEU A 7 -37.87 -56.05 -30.13
N PRO A 8 -38.43 -54.84 -29.99
CA PRO A 8 -39.67 -54.48 -30.66
C PRO A 8 -39.45 -54.38 -32.18
N LYS A 9 -40.39 -54.93 -32.96
CA LYS A 9 -40.32 -54.88 -34.43
C LYS A 9 -40.74 -53.49 -34.93
N LEU A 10 -39.79 -52.65 -35.30
CA LEU A 10 -40.07 -51.42 -36.06
C LEU A 10 -40.71 -51.79 -37.41
N SER A 11 -41.98 -51.42 -37.56
CA SER A 11 -42.80 -51.77 -38.73
C SER A 11 -42.41 -50.95 -39.95
N GLY A 12 -42.33 -51.59 -41.12
CA GLY A 12 -41.82 -50.99 -42.35
C GLY A 12 -42.69 -49.86 -42.91
N LYS A 13 -42.37 -48.61 -42.55
CA LYS A 13 -42.73 -47.42 -43.34
C LYS A 13 -41.51 -46.94 -44.12
N ALA A 14 -41.57 -47.01 -45.45
CA ALA A 14 -40.48 -46.55 -46.29
C ALA A 14 -40.29 -45.02 -46.19
N LEU A 15 -39.04 -44.55 -46.02
CA LEU A 15 -38.74 -43.11 -46.03
C LEU A 15 -39.22 -42.48 -47.36
N PRO A 16 -39.81 -41.27 -47.31
CA PRO A 16 -40.37 -40.62 -48.49
C PRO A 16 -39.32 -40.42 -49.58
N LYS A 17 -39.74 -40.49 -50.85
CA LYS A 17 -38.83 -40.47 -52.02
C LYS A 17 -37.93 -39.23 -52.09
N GLN A 18 -38.34 -38.12 -51.47
CA GLN A 18 -37.60 -36.85 -51.44
C GLN A 18 -36.53 -36.75 -50.32
N ALA A 19 -36.45 -37.71 -49.40
CA ALA A 19 -35.55 -37.59 -48.24
C ALA A 19 -34.06 -37.47 -48.60
N ALA A 20 -33.56 -38.24 -49.58
CA ALA A 20 -32.14 -38.20 -49.96
C ALA A 20 -31.68 -36.85 -50.57
N PRO A 21 -32.36 -36.26 -51.58
CA PRO A 21 -32.00 -34.93 -52.07
C PRO A 21 -32.26 -33.82 -51.03
N ALA A 22 -33.25 -33.98 -50.14
CA ALA A 22 -33.44 -33.05 -49.03
C ALA A 22 -32.25 -33.08 -48.04
N LEU A 23 -31.78 -34.27 -47.64
CA LEU A 23 -30.59 -34.40 -46.78
C LEU A 23 -29.32 -33.83 -47.43
N MET A 24 -29.12 -34.04 -48.73
CA MET A 24 -27.98 -33.43 -49.44
C MET A 24 -28.11 -31.90 -49.54
N GLY A 25 -29.32 -31.37 -49.76
CA GLY A 25 -29.56 -29.92 -49.76
C GLY A 25 -29.33 -29.27 -48.38
N VAL A 26 -29.87 -29.87 -47.32
CA VAL A 26 -29.64 -29.42 -45.93
C VAL A 26 -28.16 -29.54 -45.56
N GLY A 27 -27.52 -30.67 -45.86
CA GLY A 27 -26.09 -30.88 -45.61
C GLY A 27 -25.19 -29.87 -46.34
N ALA A 28 -25.54 -29.47 -47.56
CA ALA A 28 -24.83 -28.43 -48.30
C ALA A 28 -25.00 -27.03 -47.65
N VAL A 29 -26.19 -26.68 -47.17
CA VAL A 29 -26.43 -25.42 -46.45
C VAL A 29 -25.70 -25.40 -45.11
N VAL A 30 -25.75 -26.49 -44.35
CA VAL A 30 -25.04 -26.64 -43.06
C VAL A 30 -23.52 -26.60 -43.26
N LEU A 31 -22.99 -27.23 -44.33
CA LEU A 31 -21.58 -27.15 -44.69
C LEU A 31 -21.17 -25.71 -45.05
N LEU A 32 -21.97 -24.99 -45.83
CA LEU A 32 -21.68 -23.59 -46.18
C LEU A 32 -21.73 -22.67 -44.95
N ALA A 33 -22.66 -22.89 -44.02
CA ALA A 33 -22.70 -22.17 -42.75
C ALA A 33 -21.48 -22.47 -41.89
N GLY A 34 -21.10 -23.74 -41.72
CA GLY A 34 -19.90 -24.13 -40.96
C GLY A 34 -18.61 -23.58 -41.57
N LEU A 35 -18.46 -23.62 -42.90
CA LEU A 35 -17.32 -23.02 -43.61
C LEU A 35 -17.30 -21.49 -43.52
N TRP A 36 -18.45 -20.83 -43.49
CA TRP A 36 -18.53 -19.38 -43.29
C TRP A 36 -18.12 -18.98 -41.86
N LEU A 37 -18.55 -19.73 -40.84
CA LEU A 37 -18.09 -19.54 -39.46
C LEU A 37 -16.58 -19.79 -39.33
N LEU A 38 -16.06 -20.86 -39.93
CA LEU A 38 -14.62 -21.16 -39.97
C LEU A 38 -13.81 -20.06 -40.67
N TRP A 39 -14.32 -19.54 -41.79
CA TRP A 39 -13.69 -18.41 -42.48
C TRP A 39 -13.73 -17.13 -41.64
N SER A 40 -14.85 -16.84 -40.98
CA SER A 40 -15.00 -15.71 -40.06
C SER A 40 -13.97 -15.78 -38.93
N ALA A 41 -13.87 -16.92 -38.23
CA ALA A 41 -12.95 -17.15 -37.12
C ALA A 41 -11.46 -17.19 -37.55
N MET A 42 -11.16 -17.49 -38.82
CA MET A 42 -9.80 -17.34 -39.37
C MET A 42 -9.50 -15.91 -39.85
N SER A 43 -10.53 -15.09 -40.13
CA SER A 43 -10.38 -13.70 -40.55
C SER A 43 -10.27 -12.70 -39.40
N SER A 44 -10.65 -13.09 -38.17
CA SER A 44 -10.53 -12.28 -36.96
C SER A 44 -9.12 -12.28 -36.32
N GLY A 45 -8.11 -12.82 -37.00
CA GLY A 45 -6.72 -12.88 -36.53
C GLY A 45 -5.86 -11.64 -36.83
N GLU A 46 -6.40 -10.63 -37.52
CA GLU A 46 -5.74 -9.33 -37.71
C GLU A 46 -6.21 -8.33 -36.63
N ALA A 47 -5.28 -7.51 -36.12
CA ALA A 47 -5.54 -6.56 -35.05
C ALA A 47 -6.70 -5.60 -35.40
N GLY A 48 -7.76 -5.63 -34.59
CA GLY A 48 -9.01 -4.92 -34.88
C GLY A 48 -8.83 -3.41 -35.08
N PRO A 49 -9.75 -2.74 -35.79
CA PRO A 49 -9.62 -1.31 -36.10
C PRO A 49 -9.55 -0.43 -34.85
N THR A 50 -10.17 -0.83 -33.74
CA THR A 50 -10.01 -0.14 -32.44
C THR A 50 -8.62 -0.31 -31.84
N ASP A 51 -8.07 -1.53 -31.83
CA ASP A 51 -6.73 -1.81 -31.28
C ASP A 51 -5.63 -1.09 -32.08
N SER A 52 -5.78 -1.05 -33.41
CA SER A 52 -4.96 -0.22 -34.30
C SER A 52 -5.12 1.28 -34.04
N ALA A 53 -6.33 1.76 -33.77
CA ALA A 53 -6.60 3.15 -33.40
C ALA A 53 -6.04 3.51 -32.01
N ALA A 54 -6.05 2.57 -31.06
CA ALA A 54 -5.50 2.73 -29.72
C ALA A 54 -3.98 2.89 -29.76
N ARG A 55 -3.24 1.95 -30.38
CA ARG A 55 -1.78 2.07 -30.56
C ARG A 55 -1.37 3.38 -31.25
N ASN A 56 -2.01 3.70 -32.36
CA ASN A 56 -1.77 4.96 -33.08
C ASN A 56 -2.09 6.23 -32.24
N SER A 57 -3.04 6.14 -31.29
CA SER A 57 -3.30 7.25 -30.35
C SER A 57 -2.22 7.33 -29.27
N ILE A 58 -1.78 6.19 -28.72
CA ILE A 58 -0.67 6.10 -27.75
C ILE A 58 0.61 6.70 -28.36
N ASP A 59 1.00 6.22 -29.55
CA ASP A 59 2.19 6.68 -30.27
C ASP A 59 2.14 8.18 -30.57
N GLN A 60 1.00 8.71 -31.06
CA GLN A 60 0.89 10.13 -31.40
C GLN A 60 0.79 11.06 -30.17
N ILE A 61 0.19 10.61 -29.07
CA ILE A 61 0.11 11.38 -27.84
C ILE A 61 1.50 11.40 -27.18
N GLY A 62 2.12 10.23 -26.98
CA GLY A 62 3.48 10.11 -26.43
C GLY A 62 4.49 10.93 -27.21
N ALA A 63 4.55 10.77 -28.53
CA ALA A 63 5.46 11.57 -29.36
C ALA A 63 5.17 13.09 -29.34
N THR A 64 3.94 13.51 -29.04
CA THR A 64 3.61 14.93 -28.85
C THR A 64 4.12 15.45 -27.49
N ILE A 65 4.05 14.63 -26.44
CA ILE A 65 4.55 14.93 -25.09
C ILE A 65 6.09 14.94 -25.08
N ASP A 66 6.73 13.93 -25.70
CA ASP A 66 8.17 13.87 -25.91
C ASP A 66 8.70 15.09 -26.69
N GLN A 67 7.98 15.54 -27.72
CA GLN A 67 8.36 16.75 -28.47
C GLN A 67 8.37 18.00 -27.57
N VAL A 68 7.42 18.14 -26.65
CA VAL A 68 7.39 19.26 -25.69
C VAL A 68 8.54 19.10 -24.68
N ASN A 69 8.74 17.92 -24.11
CA ASN A 69 9.83 17.67 -23.15
C ASN A 69 11.22 17.92 -23.76
N GLN A 70 11.45 17.52 -25.01
CA GLN A 70 12.68 17.82 -25.76
C GLN A 70 12.86 19.33 -26.02
N ALA A 71 11.78 20.07 -26.27
CA ALA A 71 11.83 21.52 -26.44
C ALA A 71 12.08 22.26 -25.11
N LEU A 72 11.54 21.77 -23.99
CA LEU A 72 11.83 22.27 -22.64
C LEU A 72 13.29 22.01 -22.23
N ALA A 73 13.89 20.91 -22.71
CA ALA A 73 15.28 20.53 -22.49
C ALA A 73 16.28 21.19 -23.46
N ALA A 74 15.83 21.99 -24.43
CA ALA A 74 16.71 22.61 -25.41
C ALA A 74 17.60 23.67 -24.76
N GLN A 75 18.92 23.63 -25.01
CA GLN A 75 19.90 24.54 -24.38
C GLN A 75 19.50 26.02 -24.44
N GLU A 76 19.04 26.51 -25.59
CA GLU A 76 18.59 27.90 -25.77
C GLU A 76 17.38 28.26 -24.88
N VAL A 77 16.49 27.30 -24.60
CA VAL A 77 15.35 27.47 -23.67
C VAL A 77 15.86 27.50 -22.22
N THR A 78 16.72 26.56 -21.83
CA THR A 78 17.30 26.50 -20.47
C THR A 78 18.12 27.74 -20.13
N GLU A 79 18.93 28.24 -21.07
CA GLU A 79 19.70 29.48 -20.92
C GLU A 79 18.77 30.71 -20.83
N THR A 80 17.72 30.77 -21.64
CA THR A 80 16.72 31.85 -21.55
C THR A 80 15.95 31.79 -20.23
N ALA A 81 15.67 30.59 -19.69
CA ALA A 81 14.98 30.44 -18.41
C ALA A 81 15.86 30.85 -17.22
N ARG A 82 17.18 30.53 -17.23
CA ARG A 82 18.14 31.09 -16.24
C ARG A 82 18.25 32.61 -16.36
N ALA A 83 18.22 33.18 -17.57
CA ALA A 83 18.21 34.63 -17.74
C ALA A 83 16.93 35.30 -17.20
N VAL A 84 15.77 34.61 -17.21
CA VAL A 84 14.53 35.11 -16.56
C VAL A 84 14.65 35.05 -15.04
N LEU A 85 15.23 33.98 -14.47
CA LEU A 85 15.49 33.86 -13.03
C LEU A 85 16.45 34.92 -12.50
N ALA A 86 17.45 35.31 -13.30
CA ALA A 86 18.42 36.36 -12.96
C ALA A 86 17.92 37.80 -13.23
N GLU A 87 16.63 37.99 -13.56
CA GLU A 87 16.03 39.26 -14.02
C GLU A 87 16.70 39.89 -15.28
N GLU A 88 17.54 39.13 -16.01
CA GLU A 88 18.22 39.58 -17.23
C GLU A 88 17.34 39.51 -18.49
N ALA A 89 16.26 38.72 -18.46
CA ALA A 89 15.32 38.53 -19.57
C ALA A 89 13.85 38.53 -19.12
N ASP A 90 12.93 38.81 -20.05
CA ASP A 90 11.48 38.73 -19.81
C ASP A 90 10.90 37.35 -20.16
N THR A 91 9.80 36.98 -19.50
CA THR A 91 9.08 35.72 -19.75
C THR A 91 8.57 35.61 -21.20
N GLU A 92 8.42 36.73 -21.91
CA GLU A 92 8.04 36.74 -23.33
C GLU A 92 9.22 36.38 -24.24
N ALA A 93 10.48 36.57 -23.83
CA ALA A 93 11.65 36.01 -24.50
C ALA A 93 11.64 34.50 -24.43
N LEU A 94 11.39 33.95 -23.24
CA LEU A 94 11.24 32.50 -23.02
C LEU A 94 10.04 31.94 -23.80
N ARG A 95 8.90 32.64 -23.82
CA ARG A 95 7.72 32.28 -24.63
C ARG A 95 8.03 32.22 -26.12
N ARG A 96 8.78 33.20 -26.64
CA ARG A 96 9.24 33.22 -28.04
C ARG A 96 10.23 32.09 -28.33
N GLN A 97 11.15 31.80 -27.42
CA GLN A 97 12.15 30.75 -27.56
C GLN A 97 11.51 29.34 -27.59
N LEU A 98 10.53 29.09 -26.72
CA LEU A 98 9.72 27.87 -26.72
C LEU A 98 8.94 27.70 -28.04
N GLN A 99 8.40 28.79 -28.60
CA GLN A 99 7.71 28.75 -29.90
C GLN A 99 8.68 28.41 -31.05
N SER A 100 9.91 28.93 -31.06
CA SER A 100 10.93 28.53 -32.04
C SER A 100 11.41 27.09 -31.87
N SER A 101 11.46 26.57 -30.65
CA SER A 101 11.68 25.14 -30.37
C SER A 101 10.47 24.25 -30.70
N GLY A 102 9.38 24.82 -31.23
CA GLY A 102 8.21 24.08 -31.75
C GLY A 102 7.01 23.99 -30.80
N VAL A 103 7.06 24.57 -29.60
CA VAL A 103 5.96 24.55 -28.63
C VAL A 103 4.94 25.64 -28.96
N ALA A 104 3.97 25.31 -29.80
CA ALA A 104 2.92 26.22 -30.24
C ALA A 104 1.70 26.21 -29.29
N ASN A 105 1.01 27.34 -29.19
CA ASN A 105 -0.22 27.56 -28.39
C ASN A 105 -0.01 27.53 -26.86
N LEU A 106 1.16 27.96 -26.37
CA LEU A 106 1.43 28.21 -24.94
C LEU A 106 0.33 29.07 -24.30
N LEU A 107 -0.36 28.53 -23.28
CA LEU A 107 -1.29 29.28 -22.44
C LEU A 107 -0.53 30.14 -21.43
N ASP A 108 0.38 29.50 -20.71
CA ASP A 108 1.20 30.10 -19.67
C ASP A 108 2.63 29.52 -19.70
N VAL A 109 3.59 30.32 -19.25
CA VAL A 109 5.02 29.98 -19.13
C VAL A 109 5.53 30.71 -17.90
N ARG A 110 6.16 29.99 -16.98
CA ARG A 110 6.76 30.55 -15.77
C ARG A 110 8.13 29.95 -15.51
N VAL A 111 8.90 30.69 -14.72
CA VAL A 111 10.12 30.17 -14.10
C VAL A 111 10.01 30.42 -12.60
N PHE A 112 10.27 29.39 -11.81
CA PHE A 112 10.19 29.42 -10.35
C PHE A 112 11.59 29.32 -9.73
N PRO A 113 11.83 29.93 -8.55
CA PRO A 113 13.09 29.81 -7.81
C PRO A 113 13.45 28.36 -7.48
N PRO A 114 14.73 28.05 -7.16
CA PRO A 114 15.16 26.69 -6.86
C PRO A 114 14.66 26.22 -5.49
N SER A 115 14.51 27.15 -4.54
CA SER A 115 13.75 26.93 -3.31
C SER A 115 12.27 26.83 -3.66
N VAL A 116 11.66 25.68 -3.35
CA VAL A 116 10.20 25.51 -3.45
C VAL A 116 9.51 26.24 -2.29
N GLU A 117 10.20 26.51 -1.17
CA GLU A 117 9.67 27.31 -0.05
C GLU A 117 9.43 28.79 -0.41
N ASP A 118 10.11 29.29 -1.44
CA ASP A 118 10.01 30.68 -1.92
C ASP A 118 8.79 30.88 -2.87
N ILE A 119 7.95 29.85 -3.05
CA ILE A 119 6.83 29.85 -4.01
C ILE A 119 5.52 30.08 -3.26
N GLU A 120 5.05 31.34 -3.26
CA GLU A 120 3.74 31.72 -2.72
C GLU A 120 2.61 30.97 -3.46
N VAL A 121 1.82 30.20 -2.70
CA VAL A 121 0.67 29.42 -3.18
C VAL A 121 -0.62 30.26 -3.07
N GLY A 122 -1.48 30.19 -4.07
CA GLY A 122 -2.78 30.90 -4.04
C GLY A 122 -3.79 30.43 -5.10
N GLU A 123 -4.90 31.14 -5.20
CA GLU A 123 -5.94 30.84 -6.21
C GLU A 123 -5.48 31.19 -7.62
N TYR A 124 -5.92 30.41 -8.61
CA TYR A 124 -5.58 30.60 -10.02
C TYR A 124 -5.79 32.07 -10.46
N PRO A 125 -4.74 32.77 -10.93
CA PRO A 125 -3.58 32.21 -11.63
C PRO A 125 -2.34 31.91 -10.78
N GLU A 126 -2.35 32.02 -9.46
CA GLU A 126 -1.20 31.62 -8.62
C GLU A 126 -0.91 30.10 -8.72
N PRO A 127 0.30 29.64 -8.33
CA PRO A 127 0.58 28.21 -8.31
C PRO A 127 -0.24 27.55 -7.21
N ASP A 128 -0.81 26.40 -7.52
CA ASP A 128 -1.62 25.60 -6.59
C ASP A 128 -0.87 24.31 -6.18
N PHE A 129 -1.58 23.45 -5.44
CA PHE A 129 -1.05 22.17 -5.00
C PHE A 129 -0.53 21.29 -6.14
N ALA A 130 -1.25 21.24 -7.27
CA ALA A 130 -0.85 20.44 -8.42
C ALA A 130 0.44 21.00 -9.09
N VAL A 131 0.58 22.32 -9.19
CA VAL A 131 1.85 22.94 -9.63
C VAL A 131 2.99 22.54 -8.69
N VAL A 132 2.83 22.67 -7.37
CA VAL A 132 3.89 22.33 -6.40
C VAL A 132 4.30 20.85 -6.52
N GLN A 133 3.35 19.91 -6.59
CA GLN A 133 3.67 18.49 -6.83
C GLN A 133 4.49 18.28 -8.12
N MET A 134 4.15 18.98 -9.21
CA MET A 134 4.93 18.90 -10.46
C MET A 134 6.34 19.45 -10.30
N LEU A 135 6.56 20.53 -9.54
CA LEU A 135 7.90 21.06 -9.30
C LEU A 135 8.75 20.09 -8.47
N LEU A 136 8.18 19.47 -7.44
CA LEU A 136 8.84 18.45 -6.62
C LEU A 136 9.18 17.18 -7.43
N GLY A 137 8.26 16.73 -8.30
CA GLY A 137 8.54 15.67 -9.28
C GLY A 137 9.69 16.04 -10.24
N ALA A 138 9.70 17.27 -10.74
CA ALA A 138 10.76 17.79 -11.60
C ALA A 138 12.11 17.93 -10.87
N ARG A 139 12.13 18.25 -9.56
CA ARG A 139 13.34 18.33 -8.71
C ARG A 139 14.09 16.99 -8.69
N ARG A 140 13.37 15.87 -8.56
CA ARG A 140 13.95 14.52 -8.48
C ARG A 140 14.31 13.90 -9.83
N GLN A 141 13.45 14.08 -10.84
CA GLN A 141 13.57 13.38 -12.13
C GLN A 141 14.16 14.26 -13.23
N GLY A 142 14.47 15.53 -12.95
CA GLY A 142 14.84 16.55 -13.93
C GLY A 142 13.68 17.01 -14.83
N THR A 143 12.60 16.24 -14.96
CA THR A 143 11.37 16.55 -15.68
C THR A 143 10.21 15.78 -15.05
N ALA A 144 9.11 16.46 -14.72
CA ALA A 144 7.92 15.79 -14.21
C ALA A 144 7.11 15.15 -15.36
N PRO A 145 6.42 14.02 -15.12
CA PRO A 145 5.42 13.51 -16.04
C PRO A 145 4.36 14.58 -16.34
N ALA A 146 4.03 14.79 -17.61
CA ALA A 146 2.97 15.73 -18.00
C ALA A 146 1.59 15.28 -17.48
N GLU A 147 0.76 16.23 -17.06
CA GLU A 147 -0.56 15.95 -16.46
C GLU A 147 -1.56 17.06 -16.79
N VAL A 148 -2.85 16.77 -16.65
CA VAL A 148 -3.94 17.73 -16.83
C VAL A 148 -4.31 18.37 -15.49
N HIS A 149 -4.28 19.70 -15.46
CA HIS A 149 -4.76 20.53 -14.36
C HIS A 149 -6.18 21.03 -14.64
N TYR A 150 -7.02 21.06 -13.61
CA TYR A 150 -8.42 21.49 -13.64
C TYR A 150 -9.29 20.83 -14.74
N PRO A 151 -9.31 19.48 -14.86
CA PRO A 151 -10.08 18.79 -15.89
C PRO A 151 -11.57 19.14 -15.85
N GLY A 152 -12.20 19.27 -17.02
CA GLY A 152 -13.61 19.66 -17.16
C GLY A 152 -13.92 21.14 -16.86
N THR A 153 -12.96 21.94 -16.37
CA THR A 153 -13.16 23.36 -16.05
C THR A 153 -12.82 24.29 -17.23
N ALA A 154 -13.15 25.58 -17.10
CA ALA A 154 -12.72 26.61 -18.04
C ALA A 154 -11.19 26.86 -18.07
N ASN A 155 -10.45 26.35 -17.07
CA ASN A 155 -9.00 26.48 -16.95
C ASN A 155 -8.25 25.19 -17.34
N GLU A 156 -8.96 24.17 -17.87
CA GLU A 156 -8.38 22.87 -18.25
C GLU A 156 -7.14 23.00 -19.14
N ASN A 157 -6.01 22.51 -18.66
CA ASN A 157 -4.72 22.61 -19.35
C ASN A 157 -3.85 21.38 -19.12
N LEU A 158 -3.00 21.06 -20.09
CA LEU A 158 -1.92 20.07 -19.97
C LEU A 158 -0.66 20.81 -19.51
N ALA A 159 -0.19 20.49 -18.31
CA ALA A 159 0.95 21.10 -17.64
C ALA A 159 2.23 20.26 -17.81
N PHE A 160 3.36 20.95 -17.77
CA PHE A 160 4.71 20.40 -17.87
C PHE A 160 5.63 21.13 -16.90
N ALA A 161 6.50 20.40 -16.19
CA ALA A 161 7.51 20.98 -15.30
C ALA A 161 8.90 20.37 -15.57
N ARG A 162 9.94 21.19 -15.53
CA ARG A 162 11.33 20.77 -15.73
C ARG A 162 12.26 21.47 -14.75
N ALA A 163 13.23 20.75 -14.19
CA ALA A 163 14.34 21.37 -13.48
C ALA A 163 15.23 22.19 -14.43
N ILE A 164 15.77 23.28 -13.92
CA ILE A 164 16.76 24.12 -14.59
C ILE A 164 18.02 24.07 -13.73
N ASP A 165 19.05 23.43 -14.25
CA ASP A 165 20.33 23.31 -13.55
C ASP A 165 21.29 24.44 -13.97
N GLU A 166 22.19 24.83 -13.06
CA GLU A 166 23.32 25.69 -13.39
C GLU A 166 24.31 24.98 -14.35
N PRO A 167 25.20 25.70 -15.05
CA PRO A 167 26.25 25.04 -15.84
C PRO A 167 27.27 24.39 -14.89
N ALA A 168 27.40 23.06 -14.97
CA ALA A 168 28.35 22.29 -14.16
C ALA A 168 29.78 22.84 -14.28
N VAL A 169 30.42 23.11 -13.12
CA VAL A 169 31.74 23.75 -13.03
C VAL A 169 32.87 22.72 -12.84
N ASP A 170 32.57 21.61 -12.18
CA ASP A 170 33.47 20.48 -11.87
C ASP A 170 32.71 19.13 -12.05
N GLU A 171 33.33 17.99 -11.77
CA GLU A 171 32.76 16.62 -11.92
C GLU A 171 31.69 16.24 -10.87
N GLY A 172 30.84 17.20 -10.45
CA GLY A 172 29.71 17.00 -9.55
C GLY A 172 28.36 17.27 -10.22
N GLU A 173 27.26 16.96 -9.54
CA GLU A 173 25.93 17.40 -9.98
C GLU A 173 25.84 18.94 -9.94
N ALA A 174 25.23 19.51 -10.96
CA ALA A 174 25.02 20.95 -11.02
C ALA A 174 23.93 21.36 -10.01
N PRO A 175 24.12 22.46 -9.26
CA PRO A 175 23.08 22.94 -8.37
C PRO A 175 21.87 23.42 -9.18
N LEU A 176 20.68 23.18 -8.63
CA LEU A 176 19.42 23.65 -9.20
C LEU A 176 19.38 25.18 -9.23
N ALA A 177 19.16 25.77 -10.41
CA ALA A 177 18.94 27.20 -10.61
C ALA A 177 17.46 27.60 -10.48
N GLY A 178 16.53 26.68 -10.77
CA GLY A 178 15.09 26.89 -10.65
C GLY A 178 14.27 25.86 -11.41
N TYR A 179 13.01 26.17 -11.72
CA TYR A 179 12.11 25.29 -12.48
C TYR A 179 11.43 26.01 -13.65
N LEU A 180 11.38 25.37 -14.82
CA LEU A 180 10.58 25.80 -15.96
C LEU A 180 9.21 25.13 -15.89
N PHE A 181 8.14 25.93 -15.86
CA PHE A 181 6.77 25.44 -15.86
C PHE A 181 5.98 25.98 -17.07
N VAL A 182 5.26 25.11 -17.77
CA VAL A 182 4.56 25.44 -19.03
C VAL A 182 3.17 24.81 -19.07
N ARG A 183 2.16 25.61 -19.45
CA ARG A 183 0.77 25.15 -19.65
C ARG A 183 0.38 25.23 -21.12
N LEU A 184 -0.19 24.14 -21.64
CA LEU A 184 -0.72 23.99 -23.00
C LEU A 184 -2.22 23.65 -22.96
N PRO A 185 -3.03 23.99 -23.98
CA PRO A 185 -4.42 23.56 -24.01
C PRO A 185 -4.48 22.05 -24.25
N VAL A 186 -5.29 21.31 -23.49
CA VAL A 186 -5.34 19.83 -23.57
C VAL A 186 -5.66 19.30 -24.98
N SER A 187 -6.26 20.14 -25.83
CA SER A 187 -6.38 19.93 -27.28
C SER A 187 -5.07 19.59 -28.02
N VAL A 188 -3.89 19.83 -27.44
CA VAL A 188 -2.60 19.35 -27.98
C VAL A 188 -2.57 17.81 -28.04
N VAL A 189 -3.11 17.13 -27.02
CA VAL A 189 -3.18 15.66 -26.95
C VAL A 189 -4.54 15.11 -27.37
N THR A 190 -5.66 15.73 -26.98
CA THR A 190 -6.99 15.14 -27.27
C THR A 190 -7.33 15.14 -28.77
N ARG A 191 -6.74 16.03 -29.58
CA ARG A 191 -6.85 15.98 -31.06
C ARG A 191 -6.01 14.88 -31.73
N ARG A 192 -5.19 14.14 -30.97
CA ARG A 192 -4.48 12.93 -31.43
C ARG A 192 -5.28 11.64 -31.19
N LEU A 193 -6.31 11.70 -30.34
CA LEU A 193 -7.19 10.58 -30.07
C LEU A 193 -7.89 10.16 -31.38
N ALA A 194 -7.58 8.96 -31.87
CA ALA A 194 -8.17 8.43 -33.09
C ALA A 194 -9.65 8.11 -32.88
N GLN A 195 -10.43 8.11 -33.97
CA GLN A 195 -11.77 7.53 -33.92
C GLN A 195 -11.67 6.00 -34.01
N PRO A 196 -12.35 5.25 -33.11
CA PRO A 196 -12.47 3.80 -33.25
C PRO A 196 -13.30 3.39 -34.47
N GLY A 197 -13.37 2.09 -34.73
CA GLY A 197 -14.45 1.53 -35.57
C GLY A 197 -15.85 1.85 -35.01
N PRO A 198 -16.92 1.62 -35.80
CA PRO A 198 -18.28 2.11 -35.48
C PRO A 198 -18.91 1.56 -34.19
N GLU A 199 -18.36 0.50 -33.60
CA GLU A 199 -18.77 -0.07 -32.31
C GLU A 199 -17.68 -0.03 -31.23
N GLY A 200 -16.52 0.57 -31.52
CA GLY A 200 -15.45 0.70 -30.54
C GLY A 200 -15.57 1.96 -29.69
N TRP A 201 -14.76 2.01 -28.64
CA TRP A 201 -14.57 3.18 -27.79
C TRP A 201 -13.08 3.34 -27.46
N LEU A 202 -12.61 4.58 -27.40
CA LEU A 202 -11.30 4.98 -26.85
C LEU A 202 -11.54 6.09 -25.83
N ALA A 203 -10.85 6.07 -24.69
CA ALA A 203 -10.81 7.18 -23.75
C ALA A 203 -9.40 7.46 -23.25
N LEU A 204 -9.05 8.74 -23.22
CA LEU A 204 -7.88 9.28 -22.54
C LEU A 204 -8.30 9.71 -21.13
N GLN A 205 -7.66 9.16 -20.10
CA GLN A 205 -7.94 9.42 -18.69
C GLN A 205 -6.68 9.88 -17.93
N GLN A 206 -6.92 10.49 -16.77
CA GLN A 206 -5.93 10.71 -15.70
C GLN A 206 -6.59 10.35 -14.37
N GLY A 207 -5.99 9.41 -13.62
CA GLY A 207 -6.73 8.70 -12.57
C GLY A 207 -8.04 8.13 -13.15
N GLU A 208 -9.15 8.41 -12.49
CA GLU A 208 -10.50 8.05 -12.95
C GLU A 208 -11.07 9.03 -14.00
N THR A 209 -10.55 10.26 -14.06
CA THR A 209 -11.16 11.36 -14.82
C THR A 209 -10.97 11.18 -16.33
N VAL A 210 -12.08 11.13 -17.07
CA VAL A 210 -12.07 11.07 -18.55
C VAL A 210 -11.82 12.46 -19.14
N ILE A 211 -10.61 12.66 -19.65
CA ILE A 211 -10.17 13.91 -20.31
C ILE A 211 -10.79 14.03 -21.71
N ALA A 212 -10.87 12.93 -22.45
CA ALA A 212 -11.54 12.86 -23.74
C ALA A 212 -11.92 11.43 -24.10
N SER A 213 -13.00 11.23 -24.86
CA SER A 213 -13.30 9.93 -25.46
C SER A 213 -13.87 10.04 -26.87
N ASN A 214 -13.69 8.98 -27.66
CA ASN A 214 -14.20 8.81 -29.02
C ASN A 214 -14.95 7.48 -29.12
N GLY A 215 -15.98 7.42 -29.95
CA GLY A 215 -16.86 6.25 -30.08
C GLY A 215 -17.93 6.22 -28.99
N ARG A 216 -18.40 5.02 -28.60
CA ARG A 216 -19.43 4.88 -27.57
C ARG A 216 -19.21 3.63 -26.74
N LEU A 217 -18.94 3.80 -25.45
CA LEU A 217 -18.90 2.69 -24.51
C LEU A 217 -20.30 2.06 -24.40
N ALA A 218 -20.37 0.74 -24.48
CA ALA A 218 -21.55 0.01 -24.06
C ALA A 218 -21.58 0.00 -22.53
N ALA A 219 -22.66 0.47 -21.91
CA ALA A 219 -22.80 0.42 -20.46
C ALA A 219 -22.72 -1.05 -19.98
N GLU A 220 -22.06 -1.30 -18.85
CA GLU A 220 -21.66 -2.62 -18.31
C GLU A 220 -20.39 -3.23 -18.94
N ARG A 221 -19.71 -2.57 -19.89
CA ARG A 221 -18.45 -3.06 -20.47
C ARG A 221 -17.24 -2.27 -20.00
N VAL A 222 -16.26 -2.98 -19.44
CA VAL A 222 -14.94 -2.47 -19.07
C VAL A 222 -14.00 -2.52 -20.29
N PRO A 223 -12.93 -1.70 -20.35
CA PRO A 223 -11.92 -1.73 -21.41
C PRO A 223 -11.30 -3.11 -21.71
N ASP A 224 -11.50 -3.60 -22.93
CA ASP A 224 -10.74 -4.71 -23.54
C ASP A 224 -9.21 -4.49 -23.52
N GLY A 225 -8.75 -3.25 -23.34
CA GLY A 225 -7.33 -2.92 -23.22
C GLY A 225 -7.08 -1.55 -22.58
N GLN A 226 -5.92 -1.44 -21.93
CA GLN A 226 -5.42 -0.25 -21.25
C GLN A 226 -3.91 -0.09 -21.49
N ALA A 227 -3.42 1.15 -21.56
CA ALA A 227 -1.98 1.45 -21.66
C ALA A 227 -1.67 2.86 -21.09
N THR A 228 -0.52 3.01 -20.43
CA THR A 228 0.00 4.31 -20.02
C THR A 228 0.62 5.06 -21.21
N ILE A 229 0.60 6.39 -21.16
CA ILE A 229 1.22 7.27 -22.14
C ILE A 229 2.58 7.71 -21.61
N ALA A 230 3.65 7.39 -22.34
CA ALA A 230 5.02 7.72 -21.96
C ALA A 230 5.21 9.22 -21.64
N GLY A 231 5.99 9.51 -20.61
CA GLY A 231 6.28 10.87 -20.15
C GLY A 231 5.11 11.62 -19.50
N SER A 232 4.06 10.92 -19.04
CA SER A 232 2.84 11.54 -18.51
C SER A 232 2.11 10.69 -17.47
N ARG A 233 1.22 11.31 -16.68
CA ARG A 233 0.23 10.61 -15.82
C ARG A 233 -1.03 10.16 -16.61
N LEU A 234 -1.02 10.23 -17.94
CA LEU A 234 -2.16 9.89 -18.80
C LEU A 234 -2.19 8.39 -19.12
N ARG A 235 -3.40 7.84 -19.22
CA ARG A 235 -3.67 6.47 -19.69
C ARG A 235 -4.69 6.49 -20.83
N LEU A 236 -4.55 5.55 -21.77
CA LEU A 236 -5.54 5.28 -22.81
C LEU A 236 -6.21 3.93 -22.54
N ASN A 237 -7.54 3.94 -22.49
CA ASN A 237 -8.39 2.76 -22.40
C ASN A 237 -9.17 2.57 -23.72
N TRP A 238 -9.48 1.32 -24.10
CA TRP A 238 -10.30 1.05 -25.28
C TRP A 238 -11.14 -0.23 -25.19
N THR A 239 -12.27 -0.28 -25.90
CA THR A 239 -13.07 -1.50 -26.13
C THR A 239 -13.21 -1.78 -27.63
N THR A 240 -12.90 -3.00 -28.07
CA THR A 240 -13.20 -3.44 -29.44
C THR A 240 -14.71 -3.62 -29.61
N GLY A 241 -15.22 -3.35 -30.82
CA GLY A 241 -16.64 -3.54 -31.14
C GLY A 241 -17.09 -4.99 -30.96
N ALA A 242 -18.40 -5.26 -30.92
CA ALA A 242 -18.88 -6.62 -30.67
C ALA A 242 -18.55 -7.52 -31.87
N GLY A 243 -17.50 -8.33 -31.73
CA GLY A 243 -17.26 -9.45 -32.63
C GLY A 243 -18.52 -10.32 -32.66
N ALA A 244 -19.03 -10.63 -33.85
CA ALA A 244 -20.18 -11.51 -33.99
C ALA A 244 -19.85 -12.86 -33.31
N GLY A 245 -20.58 -13.14 -32.21
CA GLY A 245 -20.02 -13.84 -31.04
C GLY A 245 -19.33 -15.18 -31.28
N ASP A 246 -18.38 -15.50 -30.40
CA ASP A 246 -17.33 -16.54 -30.52
C ASP A 246 -17.77 -17.89 -31.12
N ALA A 247 -17.86 -17.90 -32.45
CA ALA A 247 -17.91 -19.10 -33.24
C ALA A 247 -16.51 -19.71 -33.31
N SER A 248 -16.08 -20.35 -32.21
CA SER A 248 -14.76 -20.99 -32.14
C SER A 248 -14.48 -21.84 -33.40
N PRO A 249 -13.22 -21.94 -33.85
CA PRO A 249 -12.90 -22.76 -35.03
C PRO A 249 -13.28 -24.24 -34.84
N VAL A 250 -13.37 -24.70 -33.59
CA VAL A 250 -13.91 -26.03 -33.22
C VAL A 250 -15.42 -26.10 -33.53
N THR A 251 -16.19 -25.09 -33.14
CA THR A 251 -17.64 -24.99 -33.43
C THR A 251 -17.92 -24.91 -34.93
N GLY A 252 -17.19 -24.04 -35.65
CA GLY A 252 -17.30 -23.94 -37.12
C GLY A 252 -16.92 -25.24 -37.83
N GLY A 253 -15.84 -25.89 -37.36
CA GLY A 253 -15.41 -27.21 -37.84
C GLY A 253 -16.45 -28.31 -37.60
N ALA A 254 -17.03 -28.39 -36.41
CA ALA A 254 -18.06 -29.37 -36.07
C ALA A 254 -19.33 -29.21 -36.94
N VAL A 255 -19.78 -27.97 -37.17
CA VAL A 255 -20.91 -27.67 -38.05
C VAL A 255 -20.60 -28.03 -39.51
N ALA A 256 -19.41 -27.71 -40.01
CA ALA A 256 -18.98 -28.11 -41.36
C ALA A 256 -18.93 -29.63 -41.52
N LEU A 257 -18.40 -30.34 -40.52
CA LEU A 257 -18.28 -31.80 -40.51
C LEU A 257 -19.66 -32.48 -40.43
N LEU A 258 -20.60 -31.94 -39.66
CA LEU A 258 -22.01 -32.37 -39.66
C LEU A 258 -22.66 -32.19 -41.05
N GLY A 259 -22.40 -31.06 -41.73
CA GLY A 259 -22.87 -30.83 -43.10
C GLY A 259 -22.33 -31.87 -44.10
N LEU A 260 -21.04 -32.21 -44.01
CA LEU A 260 -20.42 -33.28 -44.78
C LEU A 260 -21.03 -34.66 -44.47
N VAL A 261 -21.27 -34.99 -43.20
CA VAL A 261 -21.91 -36.25 -42.80
C VAL A 261 -23.34 -36.35 -43.35
N LEU A 262 -24.14 -35.28 -43.26
CA LEU A 262 -25.50 -35.24 -43.82
C LEU A 262 -25.51 -35.43 -45.34
N MET A 263 -24.57 -34.81 -46.06
CA MET A 263 -24.39 -35.06 -47.49
C MET A 263 -23.94 -36.48 -47.79
N ALA A 264 -22.99 -37.03 -47.02
CA ALA A 264 -22.49 -38.40 -47.22
C ALA A 264 -23.58 -39.45 -46.97
N VAL A 265 -24.39 -39.30 -45.91
CA VAL A 265 -25.57 -40.14 -45.64
C VAL A 265 -26.59 -40.00 -46.76
N GLY A 266 -26.87 -38.78 -47.23
CA GLY A 266 -27.74 -38.55 -48.39
C GLY A 266 -27.23 -39.22 -49.67
N LEU A 267 -25.92 -39.21 -49.90
CA LEU A 267 -25.26 -39.84 -51.05
C LEU A 267 -25.25 -41.38 -50.95
N VAL A 268 -25.08 -41.94 -49.74
CA VAL A 268 -25.18 -43.39 -49.49
C VAL A 268 -26.61 -43.86 -49.69
N LEU A 269 -27.61 -43.14 -49.15
CA LEU A 269 -29.03 -43.42 -49.38
C LEU A 269 -29.44 -43.26 -50.86
N HIS A 270 -28.70 -42.47 -51.64
CA HIS A 270 -28.85 -42.37 -53.09
C HIS A 270 -28.20 -43.58 -53.80
N ARG A 271 -26.94 -43.93 -53.47
CA ARG A 271 -26.20 -45.06 -54.06
C ARG A 271 -26.81 -46.42 -53.76
N GLN A 272 -27.31 -46.65 -52.54
CA GLN A 272 -28.01 -47.89 -52.17
C GLN A 272 -29.31 -48.13 -52.96
N ARG A 273 -29.82 -47.13 -53.70
CA ARG A 273 -30.97 -47.26 -54.60
C ARG A 273 -30.56 -47.48 -56.07
N GLY A 274 -29.27 -47.66 -56.36
CA GLY A 274 -28.70 -47.57 -57.71
C GLY A 274 -27.80 -48.73 -58.14
N ALA A 275 -28.17 -49.99 -57.86
CA ALA A 275 -27.43 -51.17 -58.38
C ALA A 275 -28.34 -52.42 -58.60
N PRO A 276 -28.48 -52.91 -59.85
CA PRO A 276 -28.67 -54.32 -60.17
C PRO A 276 -27.31 -55.04 -60.32
N ALA A 277 -27.31 -56.38 -60.44
CA ALA A 277 -26.14 -57.23 -60.19
C ALA A 277 -25.60 -58.04 -61.39
N GLU A 278 -24.44 -58.69 -61.17
CA GLU A 278 -23.73 -59.68 -62.02
C GLU A 278 -23.09 -59.15 -63.32
N SER A 279 -22.03 -59.72 -63.91
CA SER A 279 -21.26 -60.96 -63.61
C SER A 279 -19.72 -60.76 -63.81
N ALA A 280 -18.90 -61.79 -63.55
CA ALA A 280 -17.43 -61.71 -63.56
C ALA A 280 -16.73 -62.42 -64.75
N GLU A 281 -15.51 -61.98 -65.10
CA GLU A 281 -14.36 -62.63 -65.79
C GLU A 281 -13.39 -61.52 -66.29
N ALA A 282 -12.10 -61.70 -66.63
CA ALA A 282 -10.98 -62.50 -66.09
C ALA A 282 -9.67 -62.10 -66.85
N ALA A 283 -8.49 -62.36 -66.25
CA ALA A 283 -7.17 -62.49 -66.89
C ALA A 283 -6.42 -61.29 -67.57
N ASP A 284 -5.45 -60.73 -66.82
CA ASP A 284 -3.99 -60.89 -67.03
C ASP A 284 -3.13 -59.94 -67.93
N SER A 285 -1.87 -59.78 -67.48
CA SER A 285 -0.62 -59.39 -68.17
C SER A 285 -0.14 -57.91 -68.31
N ALA A 286 0.93 -57.63 -67.55
CA ALA A 286 2.24 -57.10 -68.00
C ALA A 286 2.52 -55.59 -68.28
N ALA A 287 3.34 -55.03 -67.36
CA ALA A 287 4.67 -54.42 -67.64
C ALA A 287 4.87 -52.95 -68.08
N SER A 288 5.30 -52.15 -67.09
CA SER A 288 6.47 -51.23 -67.12
C SER A 288 6.37 -49.80 -67.70
N PRO A 289 7.24 -48.85 -67.24
CA PRO A 289 7.05 -47.39 -67.45
C PRO A 289 8.14 -46.71 -68.31
N GLN A 290 7.90 -45.45 -68.71
CA GLN A 290 8.92 -44.46 -69.10
C GLN A 290 8.52 -43.03 -68.67
N ALA A 291 9.47 -42.07 -68.79
CA ALA A 291 9.37 -40.69 -68.30
C ALA A 291 9.62 -39.67 -69.45
N GLU A 292 10.29 -38.55 -69.14
CA GLU A 292 10.70 -37.44 -70.04
C GLU A 292 9.63 -36.39 -70.43
N SER A 293 9.96 -35.12 -70.78
CA SER A 293 11.05 -34.21 -70.36
C SER A 293 10.85 -32.79 -70.96
N ARG A 294 11.55 -31.76 -70.44
CA ARG A 294 12.08 -30.56 -71.19
C ARG A 294 11.06 -29.57 -71.82
N GLU A 295 11.39 -28.33 -72.24
CA GLU A 295 12.59 -27.47 -72.07
C GLU A 295 12.24 -25.95 -72.08
N GLU A 296 13.28 -25.14 -71.83
CA GLU A 296 13.45 -23.68 -71.89
C GLU A 296 13.39 -23.03 -73.32
N PRO A 297 13.76 -21.74 -73.55
CA PRO A 297 13.47 -20.47 -72.84
C PRO A 297 13.13 -19.30 -73.81
N ALA A 298 13.06 -18.06 -73.28
CA ALA A 298 13.75 -16.83 -73.76
C ALA A 298 12.90 -15.54 -73.74
N GLY A 299 13.54 -14.40 -73.46
CA GLY A 299 12.95 -13.05 -73.55
C GLY A 299 14.03 -11.98 -73.72
N GLN A 300 13.66 -10.70 -73.90
CA GLN A 300 14.62 -9.59 -73.88
C GLN A 300 13.99 -8.19 -73.76
N ALA A 301 14.73 -7.29 -73.09
CA ALA A 301 14.75 -5.82 -73.19
C ALA A 301 13.46 -5.00 -72.91
N GLY A 302 13.65 -3.85 -72.25
CA GLY A 302 12.64 -2.81 -72.04
C GLY A 302 13.16 -1.42 -72.43
N ALA A 303 12.34 -0.39 -72.22
CA ALA A 303 12.69 1.02 -72.45
C ALA A 303 11.93 1.95 -71.50
N GLN A 304 12.49 3.14 -71.23
CA GLN A 304 11.90 4.18 -70.39
C GLN A 304 10.98 5.12 -71.17
N ALA A 305 9.93 5.64 -70.53
CA ALA A 305 9.30 6.91 -70.86
C ALA A 305 8.55 7.46 -69.62
N ALA A 306 8.32 8.77 -69.56
CA ALA A 306 7.61 9.44 -68.48
C ALA A 306 6.77 10.62 -69.01
N ALA A 307 6.02 11.25 -68.09
CA ALA A 307 5.23 12.49 -68.22
C ALA A 307 3.78 12.40 -68.77
N ALA A 308 2.85 12.68 -67.84
CA ALA A 308 1.71 13.62 -67.91
C ALA A 308 0.70 13.61 -69.09
N GLY A 309 -0.58 13.63 -68.72
CA GLY A 309 -1.69 14.08 -69.59
C GLY A 309 -3.09 13.67 -69.11
N GLU A 310 -3.89 14.62 -68.64
CA GLU A 310 -5.36 14.49 -68.65
C GLU A 310 -5.88 14.60 -70.10
N PRO A 311 -7.09 14.12 -70.44
CA PRO A 311 -8.26 15.00 -70.30
C PRO A 311 -9.62 14.32 -69.95
N SER A 312 -10.60 15.18 -69.70
CA SER A 312 -12.02 14.94 -69.36
C SER A 312 -12.92 14.34 -70.48
N GLY A 313 -14.17 13.96 -70.12
CA GLY A 313 -15.30 14.19 -71.05
C GLY A 313 -16.62 13.39 -70.90
N GLY A 314 -17.60 13.88 -70.12
CA GLY A 314 -19.04 13.53 -70.19
C GLY A 314 -19.46 12.14 -69.66
N GLY A 315 -20.73 11.85 -69.31
CA GLY A 315 -22.01 12.59 -69.28
C GLY A 315 -23.17 11.57 -69.10
N GLN A 316 -24.43 11.89 -68.76
CA GLN A 316 -25.15 13.17 -68.59
C GLN A 316 -26.55 12.91 -67.92
N GLN A 317 -27.18 13.96 -67.37
CA GLN A 317 -28.64 14.16 -67.11
C GLN A 317 -29.26 13.76 -65.75
N ASP A 318 -30.16 14.54 -65.12
CA ASP A 318 -30.41 16.01 -65.14
C ASP A 318 -31.40 16.47 -64.02
N LEU A 319 -31.04 17.53 -63.26
CA LEU A 319 -31.89 18.65 -62.76
C LEU A 319 -33.04 18.42 -61.72
N PRO A 320 -33.54 19.48 -61.02
CA PRO A 320 -33.01 20.86 -60.80
C PRO A 320 -32.96 21.36 -59.33
N ASP A 321 -32.26 22.48 -59.10
CA ASP A 321 -32.17 23.23 -57.84
C ASP A 321 -33.43 24.02 -57.43
N TRP A 322 -33.51 24.41 -56.15
CA TRP A 322 -33.82 25.81 -55.77
C TRP A 322 -33.32 26.21 -54.36
N MET A 323 -32.43 27.22 -54.34
CA MET A 323 -32.25 28.27 -53.34
C MET A 323 -31.96 27.95 -51.84
N LEU A 324 -30.73 28.34 -51.48
CA LEU A 324 -30.29 29.07 -50.27
C LEU A 324 -31.35 30.12 -49.77
N ASP A 325 -31.35 30.66 -48.55
CA ASP A 325 -30.18 31.03 -47.71
C ASP A 325 -30.58 31.41 -46.24
N GLU A 326 -29.57 31.74 -45.42
CA GLU A 326 -29.56 32.60 -44.21
C GLU A 326 -30.18 32.22 -42.83
N GLN A 327 -29.27 32.12 -41.85
CA GLN A 327 -29.24 32.75 -40.50
C GLN A 327 -30.08 32.27 -39.27
N SER A 328 -29.32 31.97 -38.20
CA SER A 328 -29.48 32.39 -36.77
C SER A 328 -30.09 31.44 -35.70
N ALA A 329 -29.69 31.72 -34.44
CA ALA A 329 -30.16 31.25 -33.11
C ALA A 329 -29.63 29.92 -32.50
N ARG A 330 -29.15 30.04 -31.25
CA ARG A 330 -28.97 29.01 -30.18
C ARG A 330 -30.15 29.14 -29.17
N PRO A 331 -30.20 28.40 -28.03
CA PRO A 331 -30.12 26.95 -27.83
C PRO A 331 -31.29 26.40 -26.97
N THR A 332 -31.45 25.07 -26.92
CA THR A 332 -32.05 24.27 -25.82
C THR A 332 -31.67 22.81 -26.09
N GLY A 333 -31.51 21.91 -25.12
CA GLY A 333 -31.53 22.04 -23.67
C GLY A 333 -31.61 20.63 -23.06
N GLU A 334 -30.60 20.20 -22.31
CA GLU A 334 -30.48 18.81 -21.85
C GLU A 334 -31.31 18.54 -20.59
N GLN A 335 -31.86 17.32 -20.51
CA GLN A 335 -32.35 16.73 -19.27
C GLN A 335 -31.70 15.36 -19.13
N GLY A 336 -31.03 15.13 -18.00
CA GLY A 336 -30.41 13.84 -17.68
C GLY A 336 -31.46 12.77 -17.34
N GLY A 337 -31.03 11.51 -17.47
CA GLY A 337 -31.77 10.35 -16.97
C GLY A 337 -30.76 9.34 -16.42
N GLY A 338 -30.71 9.21 -15.09
CA GLY A 338 -29.84 8.25 -14.43
C GLY A 338 -30.33 6.81 -14.57
N GLY A 339 -29.43 5.86 -14.35
CA GLY A 339 -29.75 4.44 -14.28
C GLY A 339 -28.54 3.61 -13.86
N LYS A 340 -28.57 3.05 -12.63
CA LYS A 340 -27.55 2.12 -12.13
C LYS A 340 -27.45 0.90 -13.06
N ARG A 341 -26.23 0.37 -13.23
CA ARG A 341 -25.91 -0.85 -13.99
C ARG A 341 -24.68 -1.57 -13.38
N PRO A 342 -24.54 -2.91 -13.49
CA PRO A 342 -23.51 -3.68 -12.78
C PRO A 342 -22.14 -3.76 -13.50
N ALA A 343 -21.18 -4.42 -12.86
CA ALA A 343 -19.77 -4.53 -13.28
C ALA A 343 -19.42 -5.83 -14.03
N ALA A 344 -18.32 -5.78 -14.81
CA ALA A 344 -17.56 -6.95 -15.31
C ALA A 344 -16.19 -6.55 -15.90
N ASP A 345 -15.17 -6.44 -15.03
CA ASP A 345 -13.73 -6.75 -15.20
C ASP A 345 -12.93 -5.89 -14.21
N VAL A 346 -11.91 -6.49 -13.59
CA VAL A 346 -11.38 -6.09 -12.27
C VAL A 346 -10.75 -4.68 -12.26
N PRO A 347 -11.34 -3.70 -11.54
CA PRO A 347 -10.70 -2.43 -11.23
C PRO A 347 -9.49 -2.59 -10.29
N PHE A 348 -8.89 -1.47 -9.88
CA PHE A 348 -8.20 -1.49 -8.59
C PHE A 348 -9.30 -1.37 -7.53
N ASP A 349 -9.88 -2.51 -7.10
CA ASP A 349 -11.04 -2.56 -6.19
C ASP A 349 -10.70 -2.04 -4.79
N VAL A 350 -10.74 -0.71 -4.69
CA VAL A 350 -10.95 0.07 -3.48
C VAL A 350 -12.46 0.33 -3.41
N PRO A 351 -13.13 0.07 -2.28
CA PRO A 351 -14.58 0.25 -2.16
C PRO A 351 -15.03 1.70 -2.44
N ASP A 352 -16.22 1.85 -3.04
CA ASP A 352 -16.81 3.15 -3.39
C ASP A 352 -17.24 3.92 -2.13
N LEU A 353 -16.29 4.66 -1.57
CA LEU A 353 -16.46 5.50 -0.38
C LEU A 353 -17.50 6.62 -0.57
N ASP A 354 -17.90 6.96 -1.80
CA ASP A 354 -18.81 8.08 -2.07
C ASP A 354 -20.29 7.61 -1.98
N GLU A 355 -20.59 6.36 -2.35
CA GLU A 355 -21.88 5.70 -2.04
C GLU A 355 -21.97 5.35 -0.54
N ILE A 356 -20.84 5.12 0.14
CA ILE A 356 -20.79 4.87 1.61
C ILE A 356 -21.03 6.16 2.40
N TYR A 357 -20.38 7.26 2.04
CA TYR A 357 -20.55 8.56 2.71
C TYR A 357 -22.01 9.05 2.63
N GLN A 358 -22.65 8.90 1.46
CA GLN A 358 -24.08 9.20 1.28
C GLN A 358 -25.01 8.32 2.14
N GLN A 359 -24.58 7.12 2.55
CA GLN A 359 -25.34 6.26 3.46
C GLN A 359 -25.14 6.67 4.93
N ILE A 360 -23.93 7.08 5.32
CA ILE A 360 -23.67 7.62 6.67
C ILE A 360 -24.45 8.94 6.87
N GLU A 361 -24.38 9.88 5.92
CA GLU A 361 -25.18 11.11 5.95
C GLU A 361 -26.70 10.85 5.93
N ALA A 362 -27.16 9.74 5.34
CA ALA A 362 -28.56 9.36 5.32
C ALA A 362 -29.03 8.65 6.61
N GLU A 363 -28.17 7.88 7.28
CA GLU A 363 -28.44 7.30 8.60
C GLU A 363 -28.41 8.36 9.71
N GLU A 364 -27.51 9.35 9.61
CA GLU A 364 -27.43 10.49 10.54
C GLU A 364 -28.36 11.67 10.17
N GLY A 365 -29.08 11.57 9.06
CA GLY A 365 -29.91 12.63 8.44
C GLY A 365 -31.18 13.06 9.20
N GLY A 366 -31.26 12.81 10.50
CA GLY A 366 -32.36 13.21 11.37
C GLY A 366 -32.31 14.70 11.75
N GLU A 367 -32.82 15.56 10.87
CA GLU A 367 -33.07 17.00 11.06
C GLU A 367 -31.97 17.84 11.75
N LYS A 368 -31.04 18.40 10.96
CA LYS A 368 -30.23 19.57 11.37
C LYS A 368 -30.47 20.75 10.41
N THR A 369 -31.05 21.84 10.92
CA THR A 369 -31.27 23.08 10.15
C THR A 369 -30.03 23.99 10.18
N PRO A 370 -29.68 24.73 9.09
CA PRO A 370 -28.44 25.50 9.05
C PRO A 370 -28.40 26.68 10.03
N ALA A 371 -27.27 26.87 10.70
CA ALA A 371 -27.05 27.94 11.67
C ALA A 371 -27.10 29.35 11.04
N GLN A 372 -27.70 30.31 11.77
CA GLN A 372 -27.61 31.74 11.45
C GLN A 372 -26.65 32.46 12.39
N ALA A 373 -25.72 33.22 11.82
CA ALA A 373 -24.57 33.77 12.51
C ALA A 373 -24.90 34.82 13.60
N ARG A 374 -24.12 34.79 14.69
CA ARG A 374 -23.86 35.93 15.58
C ARG A 374 -22.36 36.02 15.91
N LYS A 375 -21.91 37.22 16.26
CA LYS A 375 -20.54 37.54 16.72
C LYS A 375 -20.60 38.29 18.08
N PRO A 376 -19.49 38.42 18.83
CA PRO A 376 -19.50 38.04 20.24
C PRO A 376 -19.38 39.20 21.26
N ALA A 377 -19.76 38.88 22.49
CA ALA A 377 -19.44 39.50 23.79
C ALA A 377 -20.12 38.61 24.86
N GLU A 378 -19.68 38.48 26.12
CA GLU A 378 -18.45 38.92 26.81
C GLU A 378 -18.18 37.97 28.01
N GLU A 379 -17.17 38.24 28.83
CA GLU A 379 -16.62 37.36 29.88
C GLU A 379 -17.49 37.11 31.15
N GLN A 380 -17.06 36.09 31.91
CA GLN A 380 -17.12 35.89 33.38
C GLN A 380 -18.31 35.20 34.08
N GLU A 381 -17.96 34.03 34.66
CA GLU A 381 -18.23 33.54 36.03
C GLU A 381 -19.67 33.31 36.58
N GLU A 382 -19.97 32.04 36.89
CA GLU A 382 -20.79 31.63 38.05
C GLU A 382 -20.01 30.59 38.89
N PRO A 383 -20.02 30.70 40.24
CA PRO A 383 -19.60 29.62 41.15
C PRO A 383 -20.80 28.81 41.70
N ALA A 384 -20.54 27.59 42.16
CA ALA A 384 -21.55 26.65 42.67
C ALA A 384 -21.89 26.84 44.16
N GLU A 385 -23.04 26.28 44.59
CA GLU A 385 -23.27 25.35 45.72
C GLU A 385 -24.80 25.13 45.86
N GLU A 386 -25.33 23.91 46.00
CA GLU A 386 -25.61 23.17 47.25
C GLU A 386 -26.49 23.96 48.27
N GLU A 387 -27.44 23.38 49.01
CA GLU A 387 -27.58 22.00 49.52
C GLU A 387 -29.05 21.69 49.96
N LEU A 388 -29.26 20.52 50.61
CA LEU A 388 -30.34 20.19 51.58
C LEU A 388 -31.74 19.71 51.12
N LEU A 389 -31.82 18.40 50.84
CA LEU A 389 -32.51 17.40 51.69
C LEU A 389 -33.69 17.87 52.60
N SER A 390 -34.86 17.21 52.49
CA SER A 390 -35.27 16.09 53.38
C SER A 390 -36.80 15.80 53.42
N GLU A 391 -37.15 14.58 53.88
CA GLU A 391 -38.51 14.11 54.29
C GLU A 391 -39.54 13.84 53.15
N ARG A 392 -40.42 12.81 53.18
CA ARG A 392 -40.62 11.68 54.13
C ARG A 392 -41.47 10.52 53.52
N GLU A 393 -41.20 9.29 53.99
CA GLU A 393 -42.13 8.19 54.39
C GLU A 393 -43.53 8.03 53.73
N ASP A 394 -43.82 6.89 53.06
CA ASP A 394 -44.65 5.75 53.57
C ASP A 394 -45.33 4.78 52.53
N PHE A 395 -45.27 3.45 52.79
CA PHE A 395 -46.28 2.36 52.53
C PHE A 395 -46.70 1.96 51.06
N ASP A 396 -47.10 0.71 50.70
CA ASP A 396 -47.02 -0.64 51.32
C ASP A 396 -47.36 -1.82 50.33
N PHE A 397 -46.67 -2.98 50.47
CA PHE A 397 -47.09 -4.41 50.24
C PHE A 397 -47.60 -5.06 48.90
N ALA A 398 -47.17 -6.34 48.73
CA ALA A 398 -47.83 -7.52 48.10
C ALA A 398 -48.01 -7.59 46.55
N GLU A 399 -48.12 -8.74 45.85
CA GLU A 399 -47.95 -10.23 45.99
C GLU A 399 -48.03 -10.77 44.51
N ASP A 400 -47.43 -11.85 43.96
CA ASP A 400 -46.69 -13.09 44.33
C ASP A 400 -45.67 -13.38 43.16
N THR A 401 -44.51 -14.07 43.23
CA THR A 401 -44.08 -15.44 43.66
C THR A 401 -44.12 -16.55 42.57
N ILE A 402 -42.98 -17.23 42.33
CA ILE A 402 -42.80 -18.65 41.93
C ILE A 402 -41.37 -19.11 42.32
N GLU A 403 -41.18 -20.39 42.64
CA GLU A 403 -40.11 -20.90 43.53
C GLU A 403 -38.96 -21.66 42.81
N PRO A 404 -37.76 -21.74 43.42
CA PRO A 404 -36.78 -22.80 43.21
C PRO A 404 -36.83 -23.87 44.33
N ASP A 405 -36.72 -25.17 43.99
CA ASP A 405 -36.67 -26.26 44.97
C ASP A 405 -35.28 -26.37 45.67
N GLU A 406 -35.30 -26.67 46.98
CA GLU A 406 -34.12 -26.93 47.82
C GLU A 406 -33.63 -28.40 47.70
N ASP A 407 -32.44 -28.75 48.22
CA ASP A 407 -32.37 -29.42 49.55
C ASP A 407 -30.95 -29.64 50.15
N HIS A 408 -30.91 -29.72 51.49
CA HIS A 408 -29.91 -30.35 52.38
C HIS A 408 -28.49 -29.75 52.59
N LEU A 409 -28.43 -28.83 53.56
CA LEU A 409 -27.33 -28.64 54.55
C LEU A 409 -27.32 -29.82 55.59
N PRO A 410 -26.29 -30.06 56.46
CA PRO A 410 -25.66 -29.05 57.33
C PRO A 410 -24.15 -29.17 57.71
N GLU A 411 -23.73 -28.17 58.50
CA GLU A 411 -22.39 -27.76 58.97
C GLU A 411 -21.90 -28.47 60.29
N PRO A 412 -20.99 -27.90 61.14
CA PRO A 412 -19.57 -27.53 60.95
C PRO A 412 -18.65 -28.15 62.05
N GLY A 413 -17.37 -27.73 62.13
CA GLY A 413 -16.50 -28.03 63.29
C GLY A 413 -15.16 -27.25 63.39
N GLU A 414 -14.94 -26.64 64.55
CA GLU A 414 -13.75 -25.95 65.10
C GLU A 414 -12.43 -26.79 65.05
N GLY A 415 -11.20 -26.26 65.19
CA GLY A 415 -10.68 -24.89 65.36
C GLY A 415 -9.27 -24.86 66.04
N PHE A 416 -8.49 -23.77 65.81
CA PHE A 416 -7.33 -23.23 66.58
C PHE A 416 -6.02 -24.05 66.89
N ASP A 417 -4.91 -23.28 66.92
CA ASP A 417 -3.63 -23.37 67.66
C ASP A 417 -2.59 -24.51 67.51
N ALA A 418 -1.52 -24.17 66.78
CA ALA A 418 -0.15 -23.85 67.26
C ALA A 418 0.64 -24.69 68.33
N GLU A 419 1.91 -24.94 67.96
CA GLU A 419 3.17 -24.85 68.74
C GLU A 419 3.73 -25.96 69.68
N GLU A 420 5.07 -26.12 69.52
CA GLU A 420 6.18 -26.50 70.43
C GLU A 420 6.38 -27.90 71.11
N GLU A 421 7.46 -28.55 70.63
CA GLU A 421 8.64 -29.06 71.38
C GLU A 421 8.67 -30.35 72.25
N SER A 422 9.82 -31.05 72.07
CA SER A 422 10.55 -31.91 73.06
C SER A 422 10.00 -33.33 73.35
N SER A 423 10.81 -34.36 73.68
CA SER A 423 12.27 -34.60 73.51
C SER A 423 12.64 -36.08 73.80
N GLU A 424 13.94 -36.38 73.80
CA GLU A 424 14.66 -37.59 74.31
C GLU A 424 15.00 -38.75 73.31
N GLU A 425 16.31 -39.02 73.26
CA GLU A 425 17.05 -40.06 72.51
C GLU A 425 17.46 -41.22 73.49
N PRO A 426 18.32 -42.26 73.22
CA PRO A 426 19.48 -42.28 72.29
C PRO A 426 19.88 -43.60 71.58
N SER A 427 20.89 -43.49 70.69
CA SER A 427 22.21 -44.20 70.73
C SER A 427 22.71 -45.02 69.50
N ASP A 428 23.91 -44.63 69.03
CA ASP A 428 25.03 -45.45 68.47
C ASP A 428 24.78 -46.28 67.17
N ARG A 429 25.53 -46.13 66.03
CA ARG A 429 26.75 -45.35 65.70
C ARG A 429 26.90 -45.03 64.20
N SER A 430 27.55 -43.90 63.91
CA SER A 430 28.59 -43.63 62.86
C SER A 430 28.39 -44.10 61.41
N SER A 431 28.76 -43.36 60.35
CA SER A 431 29.26 -41.98 60.15
C SER A 431 29.60 -41.85 58.65
N GLU A 432 29.64 -40.70 57.96
CA GLU A 432 29.47 -39.28 58.32
C GLU A 432 28.38 -38.63 57.40
N GLU A 433 28.07 -37.35 57.58
CA GLU A 433 27.09 -36.54 56.81
C GLU A 433 27.74 -35.18 56.44
N PRO A 434 27.20 -34.34 55.52
CA PRO A 434 25.80 -33.92 55.44
C PRO A 434 25.15 -33.99 54.04
N LYS A 435 23.85 -33.64 54.01
CA LYS A 435 23.07 -33.35 52.81
C LYS A 435 23.04 -31.85 52.47
N ASP A 436 22.92 -31.60 51.17
CA ASP A 436 22.02 -30.64 50.53
C ASP A 436 21.77 -29.28 51.23
N ALA A 437 22.43 -28.24 50.70
CA ALA A 437 21.94 -26.86 50.74
C ALA A 437 22.14 -26.21 49.37
N GLU A 438 21.13 -25.43 48.97
CA GLU A 438 21.00 -24.55 47.80
C GLU A 438 22.28 -24.12 47.05
N LYS A 439 22.37 -24.40 45.73
CA LYS A 439 22.57 -23.41 44.65
C LYS A 439 22.92 -24.02 43.28
N GLU A 440 22.40 -23.36 42.24
CA GLU A 440 23.05 -23.00 40.95
C GLU A 440 23.71 -24.03 40.02
N LEU A 441 23.42 -23.79 38.73
CA LEU A 441 24.26 -23.94 37.53
C LEU A 441 24.35 -25.27 36.75
N ASP A 442 24.50 -25.03 35.44
CA ASP A 442 25.05 -25.81 34.34
C ASP A 442 24.50 -27.20 33.97
N LEU A 443 24.09 -27.29 32.70
CA LEU A 443 24.49 -28.39 31.83
C LEU A 443 24.71 -27.87 30.41
N ASP A 444 25.97 -27.89 29.96
CA ASP A 444 26.36 -27.53 28.60
C ASP A 444 25.74 -28.46 27.55
N PHE A 445 25.33 -27.91 26.41
CA PHE A 445 25.11 -28.70 25.19
C PHE A 445 26.39 -28.72 24.33
N ALA A 446 27.28 -29.65 24.66
CA ALA A 446 28.43 -29.98 23.83
C ALA A 446 27.98 -30.75 22.58
N PHE A 447 28.15 -30.16 21.39
CA PHE A 447 28.03 -30.88 20.12
C PHE A 447 29.20 -31.87 19.95
N SER A 448 28.93 -33.02 19.34
CA SER A 448 29.91 -34.07 19.10
C SER A 448 30.13 -34.30 17.60
N ASP A 449 31.35 -34.10 17.12
CA ASP A 449 31.75 -34.44 15.75
C ASP A 449 31.69 -35.95 15.48
N ALA A 450 31.20 -36.34 14.29
CA ALA A 450 31.51 -37.63 13.66
C ALA A 450 31.31 -37.58 12.13
N ASP A 451 32.33 -38.08 11.41
CA ASP A 451 32.41 -38.37 9.96
C ASP A 451 32.22 -37.21 8.95
N ASP A 452 32.89 -37.18 7.80
CA ASP A 452 33.92 -38.09 7.24
C ASP A 452 35.17 -37.31 6.77
N ARG A 453 36.31 -38.00 6.63
CA ARG A 453 37.58 -37.44 6.15
C ARG A 453 37.91 -37.92 4.73
N ARG A 454 38.37 -37.00 3.88
CA ARG A 454 39.35 -37.14 2.77
C ARG A 454 39.46 -35.79 2.04
N ASP A 455 40.60 -35.34 1.52
CA ASP A 455 41.95 -35.94 1.40
C ASP A 455 43.04 -35.01 1.98
N GLU A 456 44.26 -35.54 2.18
CA GLU A 456 45.46 -34.78 2.60
C GLU A 456 46.46 -34.55 1.45
N GLU A 457 47.49 -33.75 1.74
CA GLU A 457 48.82 -33.63 1.11
C GLU A 457 49.07 -32.62 -0.04
N ALA A 458 49.93 -31.64 0.32
CA ALA A 458 51.04 -31.08 -0.44
C ALA A 458 50.81 -30.10 -1.62
N LEU A 459 51.23 -28.84 -1.39
CA LEU A 459 52.55 -28.43 -1.91
C LEU A 459 53.22 -27.38 -1.01
N ASP A 460 54.56 -27.33 -1.04
CA ASP A 460 55.41 -26.40 -0.28
C ASP A 460 56.34 -25.62 -1.23
N ALA A 461 56.70 -24.40 -0.83
CA ALA A 461 57.76 -23.51 -1.36
C ALA A 461 57.91 -23.18 -2.88
N ALA A 462 57.62 -21.91 -3.23
CA ALA A 462 58.41 -21.06 -4.16
C ALA A 462 58.14 -19.57 -3.82
N LEU A 463 59.07 -18.62 -3.59
CA LEU A 463 60.38 -18.22 -4.15
C LEU A 463 60.37 -17.31 -5.40
N GLU A 464 60.51 -16.00 -5.11
CA GLU A 464 61.27 -14.95 -5.82
C GLU A 464 60.82 -14.35 -7.18
N ALA A 465 61.23 -13.07 -7.34
CA ALA A 465 61.12 -12.16 -8.48
C ALA A 465 59.68 -11.70 -8.86
N GLU A 466 59.42 -10.42 -9.20
CA GLU A 466 60.32 -9.37 -9.69
C GLU A 466 60.46 -8.12 -8.77
N GLY A 467 61.25 -7.12 -9.19
CA GLY A 467 61.39 -5.85 -8.48
C GLY A 467 62.20 -4.76 -9.22
N GLY A 468 62.05 -3.52 -8.75
CA GLY A 468 62.76 -2.29 -9.15
C GLY A 468 62.18 -1.12 -8.34
N ALA A 469 62.96 -0.50 -7.45
CA ALA A 469 63.79 0.69 -7.67
C ALA A 469 62.95 1.99 -7.81
N GLU A 470 63.27 3.12 -7.16
CA GLU A 470 64.57 3.63 -6.65
C GLU A 470 64.60 3.91 -5.12
N ALA A 471 65.61 4.64 -4.60
CA ALA A 471 65.90 4.77 -3.16
C ALA A 471 66.63 6.07 -2.71
N ALA A 472 66.43 6.47 -1.43
CA ALA A 472 67.30 7.27 -0.51
C ALA A 472 67.81 8.68 -0.97
N GLU A 473 68.50 9.57 -0.23
CA GLU A 473 69.12 9.76 1.13
C GLU A 473 68.92 11.27 1.53
N GLU A 474 69.13 11.88 2.72
CA GLU A 474 69.33 11.59 4.17
C GLU A 474 68.95 12.91 4.97
N SER A 475 68.22 12.90 6.10
CA SER A 475 68.66 12.94 7.53
C SER A 475 68.85 14.32 8.25
N MET A 476 68.69 14.30 9.59
CA MET A 476 69.25 15.19 10.65
C MET A 476 68.87 16.69 10.77
N SER A 477 68.25 17.08 11.92
CA SER A 477 68.83 17.93 13.02
C SER A 477 67.84 18.86 13.76
N GLU A 478 68.12 19.14 15.05
CA GLU A 478 67.34 20.02 15.96
C GLU A 478 68.05 21.40 16.21
N PRO A 479 67.81 22.20 17.28
CA PRO A 479 67.17 23.52 17.15
C PRO A 479 68.00 24.70 17.73
N PRO A 480 67.44 25.93 17.80
CA PRO A 480 67.91 26.91 18.78
C PRO A 480 66.82 27.74 19.51
N THR A 481 66.77 27.57 20.84
CA THR A 481 66.61 28.57 21.93
C THR A 481 66.19 30.03 21.64
N GLY A 482 65.27 30.57 22.46
CA GLY A 482 65.00 32.03 22.59
C GLY A 482 64.11 32.42 23.78
N GLU A 483 64.72 32.91 24.87
CA GLU A 483 64.16 33.25 26.20
C GLU A 483 63.16 34.45 26.23
N GLY A 484 62.28 34.57 27.25
CA GLY A 484 61.59 35.87 27.52
C GLY A 484 60.36 35.99 28.45
N LEU A 485 60.52 35.79 29.77
CA LEU A 485 59.83 36.49 30.90
C LEU A 485 58.27 36.71 31.00
N GLU A 486 57.74 36.07 32.05
CA GLU A 486 56.61 36.32 32.97
C GLU A 486 55.89 37.70 33.16
N LEU A 487 54.62 37.58 33.66
CA LEU A 487 53.90 38.39 34.68
C LEU A 487 53.21 39.76 34.35
N ALA A 488 51.89 39.67 34.09
CA ALA A 488 50.73 40.15 34.89
C ALA A 488 50.54 41.61 35.41
N LEU A 489 49.24 41.96 35.58
CA LEU A 489 48.57 43.05 36.36
C LEU A 489 48.23 44.40 35.69
N GLU A 490 46.90 44.60 35.51
CA GLU A 490 46.02 45.71 36.00
C GLU A 490 46.16 47.21 35.56
N ASP A 491 45.02 47.74 35.08
CA ASP A 491 44.36 49.06 35.36
C ASP A 491 44.58 50.36 34.50
N GLU A 492 43.65 51.32 34.72
CA GLU A 492 43.53 52.77 34.38
C GLU A 492 43.04 53.27 32.99
N SER A 493 41.71 53.27 32.82
CA SER A 493 40.81 54.45 32.62
C SER A 493 41.14 55.71 31.75
N LEU A 494 40.10 56.16 31.00
CA LEU A 494 39.62 57.56 30.79
C LEU A 494 40.39 58.62 29.93
N GLN A 495 39.80 59.07 28.78
CA GLN A 495 39.13 60.41 28.59
C GLN A 495 38.66 60.71 27.13
N GLN A 496 37.84 61.78 26.96
CA GLN A 496 37.18 62.25 25.71
C GLN A 496 37.93 63.44 25.04
N PRO A 497 37.42 64.06 23.93
CA PRO A 497 36.53 65.26 24.07
C PRO A 497 35.49 65.58 22.94
N GLU A 498 34.44 66.37 23.28
CA GLU A 498 33.77 67.56 22.59
C GLU A 498 33.39 67.53 21.08
N GLU A 499 32.36 68.21 20.50
CA GLU A 499 31.11 69.00 20.81
C GLU A 499 30.19 68.92 19.53
N GLU A 500 28.97 69.46 19.27
CA GLU A 500 28.00 70.48 19.77
C GLU A 500 26.58 69.81 20.01
N ALA A 501 25.42 70.38 20.44
CA ALA A 501 24.71 71.69 20.41
C ALA A 501 23.89 72.00 19.11
N THR A 502 22.62 72.51 19.03
CA THR A 502 21.55 72.94 19.98
C THR A 502 20.10 72.92 19.37
N GLY A 503 19.03 72.77 20.18
CA GLY A 503 17.60 73.19 19.90
C GLY A 503 16.63 72.12 19.35
N ASP A 504 15.32 72.06 19.67
CA ASP A 504 14.42 72.92 20.49
C ASP A 504 13.45 72.06 21.36
N GLU A 505 12.76 72.68 22.34
CA GLU A 505 11.85 72.04 23.32
C GLU A 505 10.36 72.26 23.01
N ASP A 506 9.49 71.42 23.57
CA ASP A 506 8.27 71.89 24.26
C ASP A 506 7.85 70.87 25.36
N ALA A 507 7.19 71.32 26.42
CA ALA A 507 7.04 70.54 27.67
C ALA A 507 5.65 70.61 28.30
N ILE A 508 5.36 69.71 29.26
CA ILE A 508 4.56 69.96 30.47
C ILE A 508 4.66 68.76 31.43
N SER A 509 4.65 69.03 32.74
CA SER A 509 4.45 68.07 33.82
C SER A 509 3.48 68.64 34.87
N LEU A 510 2.83 67.77 35.67
CA LEU A 510 2.67 67.87 37.15
C LEU A 510 1.70 66.79 37.69
N GLU A 511 1.60 66.70 39.02
CA GLU A 511 1.09 65.55 39.80
C GLU A 511 -0.29 65.81 40.49
N GLU A 512 -0.62 64.99 41.52
CA GLU A 512 -1.84 64.94 42.36
C GLU A 512 -3.06 64.23 41.71
N SER A 513 -3.89 63.41 42.38
CA SER A 513 -4.17 63.11 43.81
C SER A 513 -4.43 61.57 43.97
N ALA A 514 -4.13 60.84 45.07
CA ALA A 514 -4.83 60.75 46.39
C ALA A 514 -6.37 60.48 46.30
N LEU A 515 -7.07 59.66 47.11
CA LEU A 515 -6.79 58.59 48.11
C LEU A 515 -8.18 57.97 48.53
N GLU A 516 -8.25 57.10 49.56
CA GLU A 516 -9.49 56.49 50.17
C GLU A 516 -10.14 55.38 49.27
N MET A 517 -10.53 54.16 49.70
CA MET A 517 -11.14 53.56 50.92
C MET A 517 -12.66 53.78 51.11
N GLU A 518 -13.49 52.72 50.95
CA GLU A 518 -14.24 52.03 52.03
C GLU A 518 -15.36 51.08 51.51
N SER A 519 -15.60 49.98 52.27
CA SER A 519 -16.86 49.22 52.48
C SER A 519 -17.67 48.54 51.35
N GLU A 520 -18.21 47.36 51.68
CA GLU A 520 -19.25 46.58 50.98
C GLU A 520 -20.67 47.19 51.11
N PRO A 521 -21.60 46.87 50.18
CA PRO A 521 -23.04 46.94 50.41
C PRO A 521 -23.81 45.61 50.17
N GLU A 522 -25.09 45.59 50.57
CA GLU A 522 -26.01 44.43 50.66
C GLU A 522 -26.64 44.00 49.30
N PRO A 523 -27.18 42.77 49.18
CA PRO A 523 -27.77 42.25 47.93
C PRO A 523 -29.19 42.77 47.61
N GLU A 524 -29.54 42.80 46.32
CA GLU A 524 -30.86 43.15 45.76
C GLU A 524 -31.60 41.90 45.21
N PRO A 525 -32.94 41.97 44.92
CA PRO A 525 -33.82 40.79 44.98
C PRO A 525 -33.96 39.98 43.68
N GLU A 526 -34.42 38.73 43.85
CA GLU A 526 -34.71 37.73 42.81
C GLU A 526 -35.76 38.21 41.76
N PRO A 527 -35.60 37.84 40.48
CA PRO A 527 -36.59 38.09 39.43
C PRO A 527 -37.74 37.08 39.40
N GLU A 528 -38.90 37.47 38.87
CA GLU A 528 -40.04 36.56 38.62
C GLU A 528 -39.78 35.63 37.41
N PRO A 529 -40.26 34.37 37.41
CA PRO A 529 -39.95 33.38 36.37
C PRO A 529 -40.69 33.62 35.05
N GLU A 530 -40.03 33.26 33.94
CA GLU A 530 -40.64 33.16 32.61
C GLU A 530 -41.52 31.89 32.47
N PRO A 531 -42.53 31.88 31.57
CA PRO A 531 -43.53 30.81 31.52
C PRO A 531 -43.03 29.52 30.86
N GLU A 532 -43.47 28.38 31.40
CA GLU A 532 -43.24 27.04 30.86
C GLU A 532 -43.82 26.88 29.43
N PRO A 533 -43.15 26.12 28.53
CA PRO A 533 -43.71 25.76 27.23
C PRO A 533 -44.88 24.75 27.38
N GLU A 534 -45.90 24.87 26.54
CA GLU A 534 -46.99 23.88 26.47
C GLU A 534 -46.46 22.53 25.96
N PRO A 535 -46.89 21.38 26.52
CA PRO A 535 -46.40 20.07 26.10
C PRO A 535 -46.88 19.69 24.70
N GLU A 536 -45.98 19.14 23.90
CA GLU A 536 -46.30 18.53 22.61
C GLU A 536 -47.17 17.26 22.80
N PRO A 537 -48.06 16.93 21.84
CA PRO A 537 -48.98 15.81 22.00
C PRO A 537 -48.26 14.45 21.95
N GLU A 538 -48.63 13.56 22.86
CA GLU A 538 -48.22 12.15 22.81
C GLU A 538 -48.60 11.53 21.44
N PRO A 539 -47.70 10.74 20.80
CA PRO A 539 -48.01 10.09 19.54
C PRO A 539 -49.12 9.05 19.72
N GLU A 540 -50.08 9.01 18.79
CA GLU A 540 -51.06 7.93 18.75
C GLU A 540 -50.32 6.60 18.52
N PRO A 541 -50.66 5.51 19.25
CA PRO A 541 -49.98 4.23 19.09
C PRO A 541 -50.22 3.68 17.68
N GLU A 542 -49.13 3.28 17.01
CA GLU A 542 -49.22 2.62 15.71
C GLU A 542 -50.06 1.34 15.82
N PRO A 543 -50.85 1.00 14.78
CA PRO A 543 -51.64 -0.22 14.81
C PRO A 543 -50.73 -1.45 14.82
N GLU A 544 -51.00 -2.39 15.72
CA GLU A 544 -50.33 -3.70 15.74
C GLU A 544 -50.38 -4.31 14.31
N PRO A 545 -49.25 -4.81 13.77
CA PRO A 545 -49.24 -5.40 12.43
C PRO A 545 -50.18 -6.62 12.40
N GLU A 546 -51.06 -6.68 11.40
CA GLU A 546 -51.86 -7.90 11.17
C GLU A 546 -50.89 -9.08 10.98
N PRO A 547 -51.12 -10.23 11.65
CA PRO A 547 -50.21 -11.36 11.54
C PRO A 547 -50.14 -11.84 10.09
N GLU A 548 -48.92 -11.92 9.55
CA GLU A 548 -48.71 -12.44 8.21
C GLU A 548 -49.33 -13.84 8.05
N PRO A 549 -49.94 -14.16 6.91
CA PRO A 549 -50.54 -15.47 6.70
C PRO A 549 -49.46 -16.55 6.78
N GLU A 550 -49.68 -17.57 7.62
CA GLU A 550 -48.80 -18.74 7.70
C GLU A 550 -48.52 -19.27 6.27
N PRO A 551 -47.25 -19.47 5.88
CA PRO A 551 -46.94 -19.92 4.53
C PRO A 551 -47.58 -21.28 4.28
N GLU A 552 -48.28 -21.42 3.14
CA GLU A 552 -48.79 -22.74 2.73
C GLU A 552 -47.60 -23.71 2.64
N PRO A 553 -47.71 -24.93 3.21
CA PRO A 553 -46.58 -25.85 3.25
C PRO A 553 -46.15 -26.21 1.83
N GLU A 554 -44.86 -26.01 1.55
CA GLU A 554 -44.28 -26.35 0.25
C GLU A 554 -44.55 -27.81 -0.10
N PRO A 555 -44.87 -28.14 -1.37
CA PRO A 555 -45.10 -29.52 -1.76
C PRO A 555 -43.82 -30.34 -1.56
N GLU A 556 -43.93 -31.47 -0.86
CA GLU A 556 -42.83 -32.41 -0.67
C GLU A 556 -42.15 -32.71 -2.02
N PRO A 557 -40.82 -32.60 -2.14
CA PRO A 557 -40.13 -32.82 -3.40
C PRO A 557 -40.37 -34.24 -3.89
N GLU A 558 -40.77 -34.39 -5.17
CA GLU A 558 -40.87 -35.72 -5.78
C GLU A 558 -39.49 -36.41 -5.71
N PRO A 559 -39.42 -37.68 -5.29
CA PRO A 559 -38.14 -38.36 -5.08
C PRO A 559 -37.37 -38.46 -6.40
N GLU A 560 -36.10 -38.05 -6.37
CA GLU A 560 -35.22 -38.13 -7.53
C GLU A 560 -35.15 -39.58 -8.06
N PRO A 561 -35.15 -39.78 -9.40
CA PRO A 561 -34.99 -41.11 -9.96
C PRO A 561 -33.59 -41.66 -9.64
N GLU A 562 -33.52 -42.88 -9.11
CA GLU A 562 -32.25 -43.58 -8.89
C GLU A 562 -31.38 -43.56 -10.16
N PRO A 563 -30.08 -43.24 -10.07
CA PRO A 563 -29.22 -43.15 -11.25
C PRO A 563 -29.13 -44.50 -11.97
N GLU A 564 -29.41 -44.53 -13.27
CA GLU A 564 -29.16 -45.71 -14.09
C GLU A 564 -27.65 -46.05 -14.07
N PRO A 565 -27.27 -47.32 -13.90
CA PRO A 565 -25.87 -47.70 -13.78
C PRO A 565 -25.11 -47.43 -15.09
N GLU A 566 -23.93 -46.83 -14.98
CA GLU A 566 -23.07 -46.52 -16.12
C GLU A 566 -22.76 -47.79 -16.94
N PRO A 567 -22.78 -47.71 -18.29
CA PRO A 567 -22.41 -48.85 -19.13
C PRO A 567 -20.89 -49.11 -19.03
N GLU A 568 -20.51 -50.37 -18.82
CA GLU A 568 -19.11 -50.80 -18.89
C GLU A 568 -18.49 -50.39 -20.25
N PRO A 569 -17.26 -49.82 -20.28
CA PRO A 569 -16.66 -49.34 -21.51
C PRO A 569 -16.38 -50.48 -22.49
N GLU A 570 -16.81 -50.32 -23.75
CA GLU A 570 -16.42 -51.23 -24.83
C GLU A 570 -14.90 -51.14 -25.09
N PRO A 571 -14.23 -52.27 -25.40
CA PRO A 571 -12.77 -52.29 -25.54
C PRO A 571 -12.30 -51.52 -26.78
N GLU A 572 -11.31 -50.64 -26.59
CA GLU A 572 -10.69 -49.89 -27.67
C GLU A 572 -10.00 -50.79 -28.71
N PRO A 573 -9.98 -50.42 -30.01
CA PRO A 573 -9.33 -51.18 -31.05
C PRO A 573 -7.78 -51.08 -30.98
N GLU A 574 -7.09 -52.16 -31.35
CA GLU A 574 -5.63 -52.22 -31.38
C GLU A 574 -5.02 -51.16 -32.32
N PRO A 575 -4.01 -50.37 -31.88
CA PRO A 575 -3.33 -49.41 -32.75
C PRO A 575 -2.30 -50.08 -33.67
N GLU A 576 -2.38 -49.80 -34.98
CA GLU A 576 -1.30 -50.14 -35.92
C GLU A 576 -0.06 -49.25 -35.71
N PRO A 577 1.17 -49.75 -36.01
CA PRO A 577 2.38 -49.22 -35.42
C PRO A 577 2.92 -47.93 -36.08
N VAL A 578 3.14 -46.91 -35.25
CA VAL A 578 3.96 -45.73 -35.57
C VAL A 578 5.36 -45.89 -34.94
N ALA A 579 6.37 -45.21 -35.50
CA ALA A 579 7.79 -45.51 -35.27
C ALA A 579 8.28 -45.29 -33.82
N GLN A 580 9.30 -46.05 -33.44
CA GLN A 580 9.95 -46.03 -32.12
C GLN A 580 10.73 -44.72 -31.88
N PRO A 581 10.49 -44.01 -30.78
CA PRO A 581 11.53 -43.26 -30.08
C PRO A 581 12.37 -44.22 -29.21
N GLU A 582 13.64 -43.89 -28.98
CA GLU A 582 14.56 -44.74 -28.22
C GLU A 582 14.48 -44.54 -26.70
N SER A 583 15.03 -45.50 -25.96
CA SER A 583 15.47 -45.38 -24.56
C SER A 583 14.49 -44.76 -23.54
N ARG A 584 13.72 -45.65 -22.91
CA ARG A 584 13.02 -45.44 -21.62
C ARG A 584 13.91 -44.74 -20.59
N THR A 585 13.70 -43.43 -20.38
CA THR A 585 14.17 -42.74 -19.18
C THR A 585 13.29 -43.16 -17.99
N GLU A 586 13.90 -43.25 -16.82
CA GLU A 586 13.24 -43.53 -15.55
C GLU A 586 12.34 -42.33 -15.16
N ALA A 587 11.29 -42.55 -14.37
CA ALA A 587 10.47 -41.44 -13.89
C ALA A 587 11.34 -40.55 -12.98
N ALA A 588 11.47 -39.27 -13.31
CA ALA A 588 12.21 -38.34 -12.48
C ALA A 588 11.61 -38.31 -11.06
N PRO A 589 12.43 -38.24 -9.99
CA PRO A 589 11.91 -37.91 -8.67
C PRO A 589 11.23 -36.53 -8.74
N ALA A 590 10.31 -36.26 -7.82
CA ALA A 590 9.83 -34.89 -7.64
C ALA A 590 11.04 -34.01 -7.33
N GLU A 591 11.28 -33.00 -8.17
CA GLU A 591 12.35 -32.05 -7.94
C GLU A 591 12.06 -31.30 -6.64
N SER A 592 12.92 -31.49 -5.65
CA SER A 592 12.92 -30.69 -4.44
C SER A 592 13.26 -29.26 -4.85
N LEU A 593 12.26 -28.39 -4.83
CA LEU A 593 12.45 -26.95 -4.89
C LEU A 593 13.28 -26.54 -3.66
N GLU A 594 14.60 -26.48 -3.82
CA GLU A 594 15.48 -25.84 -2.85
C GLU A 594 15.00 -24.40 -2.68
N LEU A 595 14.56 -24.06 -1.47
CA LEU A 595 14.03 -22.73 -1.18
C LEU A 595 15.13 -21.68 -1.37
N PRO A 596 14.86 -20.56 -2.08
CA PRO A 596 15.83 -19.48 -2.18
C PRO A 596 16.19 -18.97 -0.78
N SER A 597 17.49 -19.03 -0.48
CA SER A 597 17.99 -18.95 0.89
C SER A 597 17.77 -17.55 1.49
N GLY A 598 16.87 -17.46 2.47
CA GLY A 598 16.63 -16.24 3.24
C GLY A 598 15.32 -15.50 2.95
N ILE A 599 14.39 -16.06 2.16
CA ILE A 599 13.06 -15.43 2.02
C ILE A 599 12.26 -15.45 3.32
N PHE A 600 12.43 -16.47 4.17
CA PHE A 600 11.83 -16.52 5.50
C PHE A 600 12.72 -15.75 6.49
N ARG A 601 12.23 -14.60 6.97
CA ARG A 601 12.93 -13.71 7.91
C ARG A 601 12.36 -13.87 9.33
N PRO A 602 12.99 -13.28 10.37
CA PRO A 602 12.45 -13.37 11.73
C PRO A 602 11.04 -12.77 11.91
N ALA A 603 10.63 -11.81 11.07
CA ALA A 603 9.36 -11.08 11.22
C ALA A 603 8.33 -11.33 10.09
N ASP A 604 8.80 -11.63 8.87
CA ASP A 604 7.97 -11.76 7.66
C ASP A 604 8.60 -12.73 6.64
N ILE A 605 7.90 -12.94 5.52
CA ILE A 605 8.47 -13.58 4.34
C ILE A 605 8.70 -12.48 3.30
N LEU A 606 9.91 -12.34 2.74
CA LEU A 606 10.21 -11.32 1.74
C LEU A 606 11.17 -11.83 0.66
N GLY A 607 10.85 -11.58 -0.61
CA GLY A 607 11.73 -11.92 -1.74
C GLY A 607 11.60 -10.94 -2.90
N VAL A 608 12.55 -10.99 -3.84
CA VAL A 608 12.39 -10.36 -5.16
C VAL A 608 11.37 -11.19 -5.95
N VAL A 609 10.37 -10.54 -6.53
CA VAL A 609 9.32 -11.20 -7.31
C VAL A 609 9.90 -11.79 -8.60
N ASP A 610 9.37 -12.95 -9.02
CA ASP A 610 9.82 -13.75 -10.17
C ASP A 610 11.26 -14.34 -10.06
N GLU A 611 12.08 -13.86 -9.12
CA GLU A 611 13.38 -14.43 -8.74
C GLU A 611 13.24 -15.35 -7.51
N ASP A 612 13.08 -14.78 -6.31
CA ASP A 612 12.96 -15.52 -5.05
C ASP A 612 11.49 -15.91 -4.75
N LEU A 613 10.56 -15.01 -5.07
CA LEU A 613 9.14 -15.13 -4.72
C LEU A 613 8.29 -15.30 -5.98
N THR A 614 7.98 -16.57 -6.29
CA THR A 614 7.24 -16.98 -7.49
C THR A 614 5.84 -17.51 -7.13
N PRO A 615 4.86 -17.51 -8.05
CA PRO A 615 3.52 -18.03 -7.78
C PRO A 615 3.44 -19.50 -7.28
N PRO A 616 4.30 -20.44 -7.73
CA PRO A 616 4.39 -21.76 -7.10
C PRO A 616 4.80 -21.69 -5.62
N ILE A 617 5.85 -20.93 -5.29
CA ILE A 617 6.33 -20.76 -3.91
C ILE A 617 5.26 -20.08 -3.04
N ALA A 618 4.55 -19.08 -3.56
CA ALA A 618 3.40 -18.46 -2.90
C ALA A 618 2.25 -19.45 -2.63
N THR A 619 2.01 -20.41 -3.54
CA THR A 619 1.02 -21.48 -3.33
C THR A 619 1.47 -22.44 -2.23
N ASP A 620 2.74 -22.83 -2.21
CA ASP A 620 3.31 -23.67 -1.14
C ASP A 620 3.25 -22.96 0.23
N ILE A 621 3.62 -21.68 0.29
CA ILE A 621 3.55 -20.85 1.50
C ILE A 621 2.12 -20.76 2.03
N GLY A 622 1.15 -20.47 1.15
CA GLY A 622 -0.27 -20.46 1.55
C GLY A 622 -0.73 -21.79 2.12
N GLN A 623 -0.28 -22.92 1.56
CA GLN A 623 -0.64 -24.24 2.06
C GLN A 623 0.06 -24.58 3.39
N ALA A 624 1.30 -24.13 3.60
CA ALA A 624 1.98 -24.23 4.88
C ALA A 624 1.28 -23.39 5.98
N ILE A 625 0.94 -22.13 5.69
CA ILE A 625 0.21 -21.26 6.62
C ILE A 625 -1.14 -21.88 6.98
N GLY A 626 -1.92 -22.29 5.98
CA GLY A 626 -3.24 -22.90 6.21
C GLY A 626 -3.17 -24.21 7.00
N THR A 627 -2.07 -24.97 6.86
CA THR A 627 -1.80 -26.14 7.71
C THR A 627 -1.61 -25.74 9.18
N VAL A 628 -0.86 -24.68 9.47
CA VAL A 628 -0.67 -24.17 10.85
C VAL A 628 -1.96 -23.57 11.43
N ILE A 629 -2.77 -22.89 10.61
CA ILE A 629 -4.10 -22.39 10.99
C ILE A 629 -5.01 -23.56 11.44
N ALA A 630 -5.08 -24.63 10.62
CA ALA A 630 -5.86 -25.83 10.93
C ALA A 630 -5.34 -26.57 12.16
N GLU A 631 -4.02 -26.70 12.34
CA GLU A 631 -3.42 -27.32 13.53
C GLU A 631 -3.67 -26.54 14.83
N ARG A 632 -3.84 -25.21 14.75
CA ARG A 632 -4.26 -24.36 15.88
C ARG A 632 -5.78 -24.38 16.12
N GLY A 633 -6.55 -25.07 15.27
CA GLY A 633 -8.00 -25.27 15.44
C GLY A 633 -8.90 -24.24 14.75
N PHE A 634 -8.33 -23.30 13.99
CA PHE A 634 -9.09 -22.33 13.20
C PHE A 634 -9.40 -22.90 11.81
N SER A 635 -10.55 -22.54 11.23
CA SER A 635 -10.96 -22.99 9.89
C SER A 635 -10.96 -21.90 8.82
N ARG A 636 -10.67 -20.65 9.18
CA ARG A 636 -10.90 -19.46 8.36
C ARG A 636 -9.71 -18.50 8.41
N VAL A 637 -9.51 -17.71 7.35
CA VAL A 637 -8.46 -16.68 7.26
C VAL A 637 -8.91 -15.49 6.39
N ALA A 638 -8.57 -14.27 6.79
CA ALA A 638 -8.69 -13.08 5.96
C ALA A 638 -7.41 -12.87 5.14
N VAL A 639 -7.51 -12.37 3.90
CA VAL A 639 -6.36 -12.06 3.04
C VAL A 639 -6.51 -10.74 2.29
N ALA A 640 -5.42 -10.01 2.19
CA ALA A 640 -5.34 -8.71 1.52
C ALA A 640 -4.01 -8.54 0.76
N ARG A 641 -3.89 -7.47 -0.02
CA ARG A 641 -2.64 -7.05 -0.66
C ARG A 641 -2.45 -5.54 -0.58
N ASP A 642 -1.19 -5.11 -0.68
CA ASP A 642 -0.84 -3.71 -0.94
C ASP A 642 -1.03 -3.32 -2.44
N GLY A 643 -0.55 -2.13 -2.79
CA GLY A 643 -0.64 -1.54 -4.14
C GLY A 643 0.39 -2.04 -5.16
N ARG A 644 1.28 -2.98 -4.82
CA ARG A 644 2.31 -3.47 -5.76
C ARG A 644 1.69 -4.22 -6.93
N PHE A 645 2.24 -4.04 -8.13
CA PHE A 645 1.78 -4.73 -9.35
C PHE A 645 1.86 -6.26 -9.26
N SER A 646 2.72 -6.79 -8.39
CA SER A 646 2.86 -8.22 -8.09
C SER A 646 1.82 -8.76 -7.10
N GLY A 647 1.10 -7.89 -6.39
CA GLY A 647 0.11 -8.25 -5.38
C GLY A 647 -0.99 -9.19 -5.90
N PRO A 648 -1.69 -8.89 -7.03
CA PRO A 648 -2.78 -9.74 -7.53
C PRO A 648 -2.37 -11.18 -7.86
N ILE A 649 -1.19 -11.38 -8.49
CA ILE A 649 -0.73 -12.72 -8.88
C ILE A 649 -0.24 -13.54 -7.68
N LEU A 650 0.39 -12.89 -6.69
CA LEU A 650 0.83 -13.54 -5.45
C LEU A 650 -0.35 -13.84 -4.51
N LEU A 651 -1.33 -12.94 -4.41
CA LEU A 651 -2.56 -13.13 -3.64
C LEU A 651 -3.39 -14.31 -4.19
N SER A 652 -3.56 -14.40 -5.52
CA SER A 652 -4.26 -15.53 -6.15
C SER A 652 -3.58 -16.88 -5.86
N ALA A 653 -2.24 -16.91 -5.87
CA ALA A 653 -1.47 -18.09 -5.49
C ALA A 653 -1.59 -18.44 -4.00
N LEU A 654 -1.51 -17.43 -3.12
CA LEU A 654 -1.68 -17.58 -1.67
C LEU A 654 -3.07 -18.14 -1.31
N ILE A 655 -4.14 -17.56 -1.87
CA ILE A 655 -5.53 -18.04 -1.71
C ILE A 655 -5.63 -19.51 -2.10
N ARG A 656 -5.07 -19.90 -3.24
CA ARG A 656 -5.05 -21.29 -3.69
C ARG A 656 -4.33 -22.21 -2.69
N GLY A 657 -3.19 -21.78 -2.16
CA GLY A 657 -2.44 -22.50 -1.13
C GLY A 657 -3.27 -22.74 0.13
N LEU A 658 -3.85 -21.67 0.69
CA LEU A 658 -4.69 -21.73 1.89
C LEU A 658 -5.87 -22.68 1.70
N ARG A 659 -6.60 -22.56 0.57
CA ARG A 659 -7.74 -23.44 0.26
C ARG A 659 -7.37 -24.89 0.06
N ASN A 660 -6.21 -25.20 -0.54
CA ASN A 660 -5.69 -26.56 -0.68
C ASN A 660 -5.43 -27.25 0.68
N SER A 661 -5.27 -26.50 1.77
CA SER A 661 -5.11 -27.06 3.12
C SER A 661 -6.45 -27.37 3.81
N GLY A 662 -7.56 -26.82 3.32
CA GLY A 662 -8.90 -26.93 3.91
C GLY A 662 -9.38 -25.66 4.64
N ILE A 663 -8.66 -24.55 4.55
CA ILE A 663 -9.03 -23.27 5.19
C ILE A 663 -9.93 -22.42 4.28
N ASP A 664 -11.03 -21.92 4.84
CA ASP A 664 -11.94 -20.94 4.24
C ASP A 664 -11.25 -19.57 4.11
N VAL A 665 -11.26 -18.98 2.91
CA VAL A 665 -10.55 -17.72 2.64
C VAL A 665 -11.53 -16.58 2.38
N ILE A 666 -11.40 -15.51 3.15
CA ILE A 666 -12.05 -14.21 2.91
C ILE A 666 -11.03 -13.27 2.28
N GLU A 667 -11.21 -12.91 1.01
CA GLU A 667 -10.43 -11.84 0.39
C GLU A 667 -11.09 -10.48 0.65
N ILE A 668 -10.31 -9.51 1.13
CA ILE A 668 -10.76 -8.12 1.38
C ILE A 668 -10.10 -7.10 0.44
N GLY A 669 -9.53 -7.57 -0.68
CA GLY A 669 -9.03 -6.75 -1.77
C GLY A 669 -7.72 -6.00 -1.48
N ALA A 670 -7.66 -4.75 -1.90
CA ALA A 670 -6.48 -3.89 -1.84
C ALA A 670 -6.60 -2.85 -0.72
N VAL A 671 -6.05 -3.15 0.45
CA VAL A 671 -6.22 -2.34 1.66
C VAL A 671 -4.90 -2.24 2.45
N PRO A 672 -4.73 -1.24 3.32
CA PRO A 672 -3.65 -1.19 4.30
C PRO A 672 -3.58 -2.43 5.20
N THR A 673 -2.37 -2.71 5.70
CA THR A 673 -2.10 -3.77 6.68
C THR A 673 -3.00 -3.70 7.93
N PRO A 674 -3.24 -2.53 8.58
CA PRO A 674 -4.19 -2.46 9.69
C PRO A 674 -5.64 -2.80 9.31
N LEU A 675 -6.10 -2.51 8.09
CA LEU A 675 -7.44 -2.89 7.64
C LEU A 675 -7.57 -4.41 7.47
N LEU A 676 -6.47 -5.11 7.16
CA LEU A 676 -6.43 -6.57 7.26
C LEU A 676 -6.45 -7.04 8.72
N TRP A 677 -5.68 -6.44 9.63
CA TRP A 677 -5.70 -6.87 11.03
C TRP A 677 -7.08 -6.68 11.68
N PHE A 678 -7.76 -5.59 11.34
CA PHE A 678 -9.16 -5.36 11.67
C PHE A 678 -10.07 -6.43 11.03
N GLY A 679 -9.99 -6.66 9.71
CA GLY A 679 -10.80 -7.68 9.01
C GLY A 679 -10.57 -9.11 9.49
N ALA A 680 -9.32 -9.47 9.80
CA ALA A 680 -8.96 -10.76 10.40
C ALA A 680 -9.62 -10.92 11.78
N THR A 681 -9.59 -9.87 12.61
CA THR A 681 -10.20 -9.87 13.95
C THR A 681 -11.73 -9.98 13.86
N GLU A 682 -12.37 -9.19 12.98
CA GLU A 682 -13.83 -9.09 12.87
C GLU A 682 -14.50 -10.23 12.09
N LEU A 683 -13.80 -10.89 11.16
CA LEU A 683 -14.38 -11.87 10.23
C LEU A 683 -13.79 -13.29 10.34
N ALA A 684 -12.57 -13.43 10.87
CA ALA A 684 -11.75 -14.64 10.76
C ALA A 684 -10.97 -15.01 12.05
N GLU A 685 -11.50 -14.65 13.23
CA GLU A 685 -10.95 -15.03 14.55
C GLU A 685 -9.47 -14.64 14.78
N GLY A 686 -9.03 -13.56 14.12
CA GLY A 686 -7.64 -13.07 14.17
C GLY A 686 -6.67 -13.84 13.27
N CYS A 687 -7.16 -14.63 12.30
CA CYS A 687 -6.34 -15.24 11.26
C CYS A 687 -6.29 -14.34 10.02
N GLY A 688 -5.10 -13.85 9.65
CA GLY A 688 -4.90 -12.92 8.54
C GLY A 688 -3.56 -13.11 7.82
N VAL A 689 -3.53 -12.98 6.50
CA VAL A 689 -2.28 -12.95 5.71
C VAL A 689 -2.26 -11.76 4.73
N MET A 690 -1.28 -10.88 4.89
CA MET A 690 -1.08 -9.72 4.03
C MET A 690 -0.05 -10.02 2.95
N VAL A 691 -0.34 -9.70 1.69
CA VAL A 691 0.63 -9.70 0.58
C VAL A 691 1.25 -8.31 0.46
N THR A 692 2.44 -8.13 1.02
CA THR A 692 3.14 -6.84 1.03
C THR A 692 4.64 -6.97 1.21
N ALA A 693 5.35 -5.89 0.85
CA ALA A 693 6.74 -5.64 1.22
C ALA A 693 6.94 -4.26 1.91
N SER A 694 5.89 -3.65 2.47
CA SER A 694 5.95 -2.39 3.23
C SER A 694 6.69 -1.28 2.46
N HIS A 695 7.74 -0.71 3.03
CA HIS A 695 8.61 0.34 2.51
C HIS A 695 9.65 -0.11 1.47
N HIS A 696 9.79 -1.42 1.18
CA HIS A 696 10.85 -1.91 0.28
C HIS A 696 10.60 -1.56 -1.22
N PRO A 697 11.64 -1.47 -2.07
CA PRO A 697 11.49 -1.10 -3.49
C PRO A 697 10.50 -1.96 -4.30
N PRO A 698 9.95 -1.47 -5.42
CA PRO A 698 8.85 -2.11 -6.18
C PRO A 698 9.04 -3.58 -6.54
N LYS A 699 10.30 -4.01 -6.76
CA LYS A 699 10.62 -5.40 -7.14
C LYS A 699 10.46 -6.43 -6.00
N TYR A 700 10.30 -5.98 -4.75
CA TYR A 700 10.07 -6.85 -3.61
C TYR A 700 8.57 -7.03 -3.37
N ASN A 701 8.18 -8.23 -2.96
CA ASN A 701 6.90 -8.49 -2.30
C ASN A 701 7.11 -9.58 -1.24
N GLY A 702 6.08 -9.92 -0.47
CA GLY A 702 6.21 -10.75 0.71
C GLY A 702 4.88 -11.13 1.34
N PHE A 703 4.98 -11.77 2.52
CA PHE A 703 3.83 -12.16 3.34
C PHE A 703 4.06 -11.83 4.81
N ARG A 704 3.09 -11.15 5.43
CA ARG A 704 2.98 -11.00 6.89
C ARG A 704 1.80 -11.85 7.37
N VAL A 705 1.96 -12.55 8.50
CA VAL A 705 1.04 -13.61 8.94
C VAL A 705 0.62 -13.41 10.40
N MET A 706 -0.69 -13.36 10.62
CA MET A 706 -1.34 -13.36 11.93
C MET A 706 -2.21 -14.62 12.06
N ILE A 707 -2.16 -15.33 13.19
CA ILE A 707 -2.98 -16.52 13.47
C ILE A 707 -3.51 -16.45 14.90
N GLY A 708 -4.84 -16.45 15.07
CA GLY A 708 -5.48 -16.32 16.39
C GLY A 708 -5.22 -14.96 17.07
N GLY A 709 -5.01 -13.90 16.28
CA GLY A 709 -4.63 -12.57 16.75
C GLY A 709 -3.13 -12.40 16.98
N GLU A 710 -2.31 -13.42 16.71
CA GLU A 710 -0.87 -13.40 16.99
C GLU A 710 -0.03 -13.35 15.70
N LEU A 711 0.80 -12.29 15.55
CA LEU A 711 1.85 -12.25 14.54
C LEU A 711 2.84 -13.41 14.73
N ILE A 712 3.26 -14.04 13.64
CA ILE A 712 4.06 -15.28 13.71
C ILE A 712 5.51 -15.05 14.16
N GLU A 713 5.87 -15.60 15.32
CA GLU A 713 7.23 -15.51 15.88
C GLU A 713 8.31 -16.22 15.01
N PRO A 714 9.61 -15.89 15.15
CA PRO A 714 10.69 -16.48 14.34
C PRO A 714 10.71 -18.01 14.33
N GLU A 715 10.38 -18.65 15.44
CA GLU A 715 10.26 -20.10 15.59
C GLU A 715 9.13 -20.66 14.72
N GLY A 716 8.00 -19.95 14.63
CA GLY A 716 6.89 -20.28 13.75
C GLY A 716 7.23 -20.07 12.27
N MET A 717 8.00 -19.04 11.95
CA MET A 717 8.50 -18.83 10.59
C MET A 717 9.46 -19.95 10.15
N GLY A 718 10.29 -20.45 11.08
CA GLY A 718 11.12 -21.63 10.85
C GLY A 718 10.32 -22.90 10.56
N ASP A 719 9.17 -23.09 11.23
CA ASP A 719 8.26 -24.21 10.92
C ASP A 719 7.56 -24.04 9.56
N LEU A 720 7.16 -22.82 9.18
CA LEU A 720 6.65 -22.57 7.82
C LEU A 720 7.69 -22.91 6.74
N ALA A 721 8.94 -22.46 6.92
CA ALA A 721 10.04 -22.76 5.99
C ALA A 721 10.25 -24.28 5.84
N ARG A 722 10.35 -25.00 6.97
CA ARG A 722 10.45 -26.47 7.03
C ARG A 722 9.30 -27.16 6.30
N ARG A 723 8.06 -26.69 6.47
CA ARG A 723 6.89 -27.27 5.80
C ARG A 723 6.94 -27.06 4.29
N VAL A 724 7.32 -25.88 3.83
CA VAL A 724 7.43 -25.56 2.40
C VAL A 724 8.55 -26.36 1.71
N GLU A 725 9.68 -26.57 2.41
CA GLU A 725 10.80 -27.40 1.94
C GLU A 725 10.38 -28.87 1.80
N HIS A 726 9.73 -29.44 2.82
CA HIS A 726 9.38 -30.87 2.86
C HIS A 726 8.00 -31.21 2.25
N LYS A 727 7.24 -30.21 1.80
CA LYS A 727 5.82 -30.33 1.36
C LYS A 727 4.92 -30.96 2.43
N ASP A 728 5.18 -30.62 3.69
CA ASP A 728 4.51 -31.12 4.89
C ASP A 728 3.21 -30.35 5.15
N PHE A 729 2.22 -30.65 4.31
CA PHE A 729 0.98 -29.88 4.20
C PHE A 729 -0.28 -30.69 4.53
N ALA A 730 -1.22 -30.06 5.23
CA ALA A 730 -2.61 -30.48 5.28
C ALA A 730 -3.25 -30.44 3.87
N LYS A 731 -4.33 -31.21 3.71
CA LYS A 731 -5.06 -31.33 2.44
C LYS A 731 -6.56 -31.27 2.67
N GLY A 732 -7.22 -30.35 1.98
CA GLY A 732 -8.65 -30.14 1.99
C GLY A 732 -9.08 -29.26 0.82
N GLU A 733 -10.31 -28.79 0.86
CA GLU A 733 -10.87 -27.86 -0.12
C GLU A 733 -11.71 -26.83 0.64
N GLY A 734 -11.05 -25.75 1.10
CA GLY A 734 -11.72 -24.64 1.77
C GLY A 734 -12.57 -23.81 0.80
N SER A 735 -13.54 -23.07 1.32
CA SER A 735 -14.34 -22.12 0.56
C SER A 735 -13.58 -20.83 0.21
N TYR A 736 -14.25 -19.92 -0.50
CA TYR A 736 -13.73 -18.61 -0.89
C TYR A 736 -14.89 -17.62 -0.97
N GLU A 737 -14.72 -16.46 -0.33
CA GLU A 737 -15.63 -15.32 -0.42
C GLU A 737 -14.82 -14.01 -0.51
N GLN A 738 -15.42 -12.98 -1.11
CA GLN A 738 -14.90 -11.61 -1.08
C GLN A 738 -15.81 -10.76 -0.18
N GLN A 739 -15.23 -9.90 0.65
CA GLN A 739 -15.96 -8.97 1.52
C GLN A 739 -15.31 -7.58 1.54
N ASP A 740 -16.12 -6.53 1.54
CA ASP A 740 -15.67 -5.18 1.88
C ASP A 740 -15.58 -5.02 3.41
N ILE A 741 -14.44 -4.56 3.90
CA ILE A 741 -14.22 -4.22 5.31
C ILE A 741 -14.23 -2.71 5.59
N LEU A 742 -14.07 -1.88 4.57
CA LEU A 742 -13.78 -0.45 4.69
C LEU A 742 -14.96 0.32 5.31
N GLN A 743 -16.20 -0.03 4.98
CA GLN A 743 -17.41 0.49 5.65
C GLN A 743 -17.37 0.25 7.16
N ARG A 744 -17.01 -0.97 7.55
CA ARG A 744 -16.99 -1.43 8.94
C ARG A 744 -15.85 -0.75 9.72
N TYR A 745 -14.69 -0.60 9.09
CA TYR A 745 -13.55 0.14 9.63
C TYR A 745 -13.90 1.62 9.80
N ALA A 746 -14.42 2.27 8.76
CA ALA A 746 -14.80 3.68 8.77
C ALA A 746 -15.82 3.98 9.87
N LYS A 747 -16.93 3.22 9.92
CA LYS A 747 -17.97 3.38 10.94
C LYS A 747 -17.46 3.09 12.36
N ARG A 748 -16.47 2.21 12.52
CA ARG A 748 -15.83 1.93 13.82
C ARG A 748 -14.84 3.02 14.25
N LEU A 749 -14.20 3.71 13.30
CA LEU A 749 -13.33 4.86 13.51
C LEU A 749 -14.15 6.12 13.86
N THR A 750 -15.09 6.52 13.01
CA THR A 750 -15.81 7.80 13.13
C THR A 750 -16.81 7.84 14.28
N ALA A 751 -17.28 6.68 14.77
CA ALA A 751 -18.11 6.56 15.97
C ALA A 751 -17.32 6.67 17.29
N ASP A 752 -15.98 6.66 17.22
CA ASP A 752 -15.09 6.82 18.38
C ASP A 752 -14.33 8.15 18.35
N ILE A 753 -13.92 8.62 17.16
CA ILE A 753 -13.10 9.82 16.98
C ILE A 753 -13.83 10.86 16.12
N GLN A 754 -13.95 12.08 16.64
CA GLN A 754 -14.35 13.30 15.93
C GLN A 754 -13.51 14.47 16.45
N LEU A 755 -13.01 15.33 15.57
CA LEU A 755 -12.14 16.45 15.95
C LEU A 755 -12.96 17.65 16.46
N GLU A 756 -12.62 18.18 17.63
CA GLU A 756 -13.29 19.37 18.21
C GLU A 756 -13.14 20.63 17.34
N ARG A 757 -12.06 20.69 16.56
CA ARG A 757 -11.78 21.71 15.54
C ARG A 757 -11.16 21.05 14.30
N PRO A 758 -11.44 21.53 13.08
CA PRO A 758 -10.72 21.07 11.91
C PRO A 758 -9.25 21.45 12.01
N LEU A 759 -8.37 20.46 11.93
CA LEU A 759 -6.93 20.64 11.77
C LEU A 759 -6.58 20.65 10.29
N LYS A 760 -5.73 21.60 9.86
CA LYS A 760 -5.22 21.64 8.48
C LYS A 760 -3.97 20.78 8.34
N VAL A 761 -4.05 19.70 7.56
CA VAL A 761 -3.03 18.64 7.53
C VAL A 761 -2.61 18.29 6.11
N VAL A 762 -1.30 18.21 5.84
CA VAL A 762 -0.80 17.54 4.61
C VAL A 762 -0.64 16.05 4.89
N VAL A 763 -1.18 15.18 4.04
CA VAL A 763 -1.07 13.72 4.19
C VAL A 763 -0.28 13.14 3.04
N ASP A 764 0.93 12.64 3.32
CA ASP A 764 1.75 11.90 2.37
C ASP A 764 1.55 10.39 2.49
N CYS A 765 1.34 9.73 1.36
CA CYS A 765 1.21 8.28 1.27
C CYS A 765 2.30 7.62 0.41
N GLY A 766 3.23 8.37 -0.19
CA GLY A 766 4.33 7.83 -1.01
C GLY A 766 3.90 6.88 -2.14
N ASN A 767 2.69 7.05 -2.68
CA ASN A 767 2.01 6.14 -3.62
C ASN A 767 1.70 4.72 -3.09
N GLY A 768 1.84 4.50 -1.78
CA GLY A 768 1.41 3.29 -1.06
C GLY A 768 -0.11 3.13 -0.96
N VAL A 769 -0.56 1.95 -0.53
CA VAL A 769 -2.01 1.61 -0.50
C VAL A 769 -2.81 2.46 0.50
N GLY A 770 -2.16 3.08 1.48
CA GLY A 770 -2.77 4.04 2.40
C GLY A 770 -3.49 5.20 1.69
N GLY A 771 -2.99 5.63 0.53
CA GLY A 771 -3.57 6.72 -0.24
C GLY A 771 -5.00 6.49 -0.73
N ALA A 772 -5.41 5.22 -0.87
CA ALA A 772 -6.77 4.85 -1.24
C ALA A 772 -7.83 5.14 -0.16
N VAL A 773 -7.43 5.17 1.12
CA VAL A 773 -8.38 5.18 2.25
C VAL A 773 -8.06 6.23 3.31
N ALA A 774 -6.79 6.44 3.66
CA ALA A 774 -6.39 7.31 4.78
C ALA A 774 -6.85 8.76 4.60
N PRO A 775 -6.77 9.41 3.41
CA PRO A 775 -7.28 10.77 3.24
C PRO A 775 -8.79 10.87 3.47
N LYS A 776 -9.59 9.95 2.92
CA LYS A 776 -11.06 9.98 3.10
C LYS A 776 -11.47 9.64 4.54
N LEU A 777 -10.75 8.72 5.21
CA LEU A 777 -10.97 8.38 6.62
C LEU A 777 -10.63 9.54 7.57
N LEU A 778 -9.51 10.24 7.33
CA LEU A 778 -9.10 11.39 8.15
C LEU A 778 -9.96 12.64 7.88
N GLN A 779 -10.51 12.80 6.66
CA GLN A 779 -11.58 13.78 6.38
C GLN A 779 -12.86 13.45 7.16
N ALA A 780 -13.24 12.17 7.25
CA ALA A 780 -14.47 11.73 7.92
C ALA A 780 -14.46 11.86 9.47
N VAL A 781 -13.29 12.10 10.09
CA VAL A 781 -13.21 12.51 11.51
C VAL A 781 -13.12 14.04 11.69
N GLY A 782 -13.02 14.82 10.59
CA GLY A 782 -13.12 16.28 10.60
C GLY A 782 -11.86 17.07 10.16
N ALA A 783 -10.83 16.44 9.60
CA ALA A 783 -9.59 17.14 9.20
C ALA A 783 -9.67 17.80 7.80
N ASP A 784 -9.06 18.99 7.64
CA ASP A 784 -8.91 19.70 6.36
C ASP A 784 -7.61 19.22 5.68
N LEU A 785 -7.75 18.33 4.69
CA LEU A 785 -6.61 17.57 4.16
C LEU A 785 -6.09 18.04 2.80
N ILE A 786 -4.77 18.00 2.68
CA ILE A 786 -4.00 18.23 1.46
C ILE A 786 -3.28 16.92 1.07
N PRO A 787 -3.76 16.19 0.03
CA PRO A 787 -3.30 14.84 -0.28
C PRO A 787 -2.01 14.80 -1.12
N LEU A 788 -0.88 14.49 -0.49
CA LEU A 788 0.42 14.31 -1.12
C LEU A 788 0.62 12.84 -1.52
N TYR A 789 0.89 12.60 -2.81
CA TYR A 789 1.15 11.28 -3.39
C TYR A 789 0.17 10.15 -2.97
N CYS A 790 -1.11 10.50 -2.82
CA CYS A 790 -2.18 9.57 -2.43
C CYS A 790 -2.72 8.69 -3.59
N ASP A 791 -2.38 8.99 -4.85
CA ASP A 791 -2.65 8.07 -5.96
C ASP A 791 -1.84 6.78 -5.77
N VAL A 792 -2.50 5.62 -5.67
CA VAL A 792 -1.80 4.34 -5.45
C VAL A 792 -1.08 3.90 -6.74
N ASP A 793 0.25 3.85 -6.68
CA ASP A 793 1.12 3.42 -7.79
C ASP A 793 2.28 2.58 -7.25
N GLY A 794 2.20 1.27 -7.48
CA GLY A 794 3.22 0.30 -7.10
C GLY A 794 4.60 0.47 -7.75
N ALA A 795 4.79 1.45 -8.62
CA ALA A 795 6.11 1.90 -9.08
C ALA A 795 6.85 2.79 -8.06
N PHE A 796 6.13 3.38 -7.09
CA PHE A 796 6.62 4.42 -6.16
C PHE A 796 7.40 5.54 -6.89
N PRO A 797 6.77 6.26 -7.84
CA PRO A 797 7.48 7.14 -8.77
C PRO A 797 8.03 8.44 -8.16
N ASN A 798 7.61 8.83 -6.95
CA ASN A 798 8.00 10.10 -6.34
C ASN A 798 9.20 9.92 -5.40
N HIS A 799 8.99 9.32 -4.23
CA HIS A 799 10.00 8.91 -3.25
C HIS A 799 9.65 7.50 -2.74
N ARG A 800 10.43 6.94 -1.82
CA ARG A 800 10.05 5.66 -1.19
C ARG A 800 8.97 5.93 -0.14
N PRO A 801 7.95 5.07 0.01
CA PRO A 801 7.01 5.15 1.12
C PRO A 801 7.68 4.60 2.39
N ASP A 802 8.62 5.38 2.93
CA ASP A 802 9.48 5.06 4.08
C ASP A 802 9.56 6.28 5.02
N PRO A 803 8.55 6.51 5.89
CA PRO A 803 8.49 7.68 6.77
C PRO A 803 9.56 7.68 7.88
N SER A 804 10.37 6.62 7.99
CA SER A 804 11.53 6.60 8.88
C SER A 804 12.74 7.38 8.32
N SER A 805 12.72 7.69 7.01
CA SER A 805 13.79 8.35 6.27
C SER A 805 13.55 9.87 6.13
N PRO A 806 14.41 10.74 6.69
CA PRO A 806 14.27 12.20 6.55
C PRO A 806 14.25 12.67 5.09
N ASP A 807 14.99 12.00 4.21
CA ASP A 807 15.10 12.36 2.79
C ASP A 807 13.79 12.11 2.04
N ASP A 808 13.01 11.11 2.45
CA ASP A 808 11.71 10.77 1.88
C ASP A 808 10.56 11.57 2.53
N LEU A 809 10.84 12.39 3.56
CA LEU A 809 9.90 13.34 4.19
C LEU A 809 10.08 14.79 3.68
N GLU A 810 11.10 15.09 2.87
CA GLU A 810 11.43 16.45 2.44
C GLU A 810 10.26 17.14 1.71
N ASP A 811 9.56 16.45 0.82
CA ASP A 811 8.41 17.00 0.09
C ASP A 811 7.25 17.34 1.03
N LEU A 812 6.98 16.51 2.04
CA LEU A 812 5.98 16.78 3.05
C LEU A 812 6.32 18.05 3.84
N ARG A 813 7.60 18.22 4.24
CA ARG A 813 8.08 19.41 4.96
C ARG A 813 7.91 20.68 4.12
N LEU A 814 8.21 20.61 2.82
CA LEU A 814 7.98 21.71 1.88
C LEU A 814 6.48 22.02 1.72
N CYS A 815 5.64 21.02 1.58
CA CYS A 815 4.19 21.20 1.47
C CYS A 815 3.59 21.82 2.73
N VAL A 816 3.93 21.33 3.94
CA VAL A 816 3.41 21.86 5.21
C VAL A 816 3.68 23.36 5.34
N ARG A 817 4.91 23.79 5.02
CA ARG A 817 5.29 25.21 4.97
C ARG A 817 4.49 26.00 3.94
N ASN A 818 4.48 25.55 2.68
CA ASN A 818 3.89 26.28 1.55
C ASN A 818 2.38 26.44 1.64
N PHE A 819 1.68 25.39 2.08
CA PHE A 819 0.22 25.43 2.25
C PHE A 819 -0.21 25.98 3.62
N GLN A 820 0.74 26.36 4.48
CA GLN A 820 0.52 26.84 5.83
C GLN A 820 -0.36 25.88 6.65
N ALA A 821 -0.09 24.58 6.52
CA ALA A 821 -0.75 23.54 7.33
C ALA A 821 -0.25 23.61 8.78
N GLU A 822 -1.06 23.12 9.72
CA GLU A 822 -0.67 23.00 11.13
C GLU A 822 0.30 21.84 11.35
N LEU A 823 0.19 20.78 10.54
CA LEU A 823 1.12 19.65 10.53
C LEU A 823 1.08 18.88 9.20
N GLY A 824 2.03 17.96 9.05
CA GLY A 824 2.04 16.93 8.02
C GLY A 824 2.07 15.54 8.64
N ILE A 825 1.49 14.56 7.96
CA ILE A 825 1.50 13.14 8.31
C ILE A 825 2.07 12.36 7.13
N ALA A 826 2.94 11.38 7.38
CA ALA A 826 3.45 10.45 6.37
C ALA A 826 3.18 8.99 6.76
N PHE A 827 2.72 8.21 5.79
CA PHE A 827 2.52 6.76 5.88
C PHE A 827 3.59 5.98 5.09
N ASP A 828 3.80 4.71 5.45
CA ASP A 828 4.60 3.77 4.66
C ASP A 828 3.75 2.97 3.65
N GLY A 829 4.40 2.06 2.88
CA GLY A 829 3.82 1.46 1.67
C GLY A 829 2.54 0.66 1.89
N ASP A 830 2.40 0.02 3.05
CA ASP A 830 1.19 -0.67 3.53
C ASP A 830 0.48 0.02 4.71
N ALA A 831 0.93 1.23 5.06
CA ALA A 831 0.39 2.14 6.07
C ALA A 831 0.16 1.49 7.45
N ASP A 832 1.18 0.78 7.97
CA ASP A 832 1.27 0.40 9.39
C ASP A 832 2.25 1.28 10.19
N ARG A 833 3.02 2.14 9.52
CA ARG A 833 3.89 3.15 10.15
C ARG A 833 3.41 4.59 9.95
N LEU A 834 3.73 5.42 10.93
CA LEU A 834 3.42 6.85 10.96
C LEU A 834 4.67 7.69 11.28
N ALA A 835 4.84 8.81 10.57
CA ALA A 835 5.62 9.95 11.03
C ALA A 835 4.81 11.24 10.94
N LEU A 836 5.13 12.23 11.78
CA LEU A 836 4.51 13.55 11.81
C LEU A 836 5.56 14.64 11.57
N VAL A 837 5.16 15.68 10.86
CA VAL A 837 5.97 16.86 10.56
C VAL A 837 5.27 18.09 11.14
N THR A 838 5.97 18.92 11.91
CA THR A 838 5.39 20.14 12.50
C THR A 838 5.24 21.26 11.46
N ARG A 839 4.50 22.32 11.78
CA ARG A 839 4.35 23.52 10.93
C ARG A 839 5.68 24.13 10.53
N ASN A 840 6.65 24.18 11.45
CA ASN A 840 8.00 24.65 11.18
C ASN A 840 8.86 23.64 10.38
N GLY A 841 8.35 22.45 10.07
CA GLY A 841 9.08 21.40 9.33
C GLY A 841 10.07 20.61 10.19
N GLU A 842 9.84 20.51 11.51
CA GLU A 842 10.52 19.54 12.38
C GLU A 842 9.91 18.14 12.16
N ILE A 843 10.72 17.08 12.15
CA ILE A 843 10.22 15.69 12.14
C ILE A 843 10.00 15.24 13.58
N VAL A 844 8.77 14.87 13.91
CA VAL A 844 8.38 14.37 15.23
C VAL A 844 8.46 12.86 15.22
N TRP A 845 9.50 12.35 15.86
CA TRP A 845 9.81 10.93 15.90
C TRP A 845 8.79 10.12 16.73
N PRO A 846 8.60 8.82 16.45
CA PRO A 846 7.60 7.98 17.11
C PRO A 846 7.67 7.95 18.64
N ASP A 847 8.84 8.14 19.24
CA ASP A 847 8.98 8.20 20.71
C ASP A 847 8.37 9.48 21.31
N ARG A 848 8.34 10.60 20.57
CA ARG A 848 7.57 11.81 20.92
C ARG A 848 6.07 11.66 20.67
N LEU A 849 5.67 10.95 19.62
CA LEU A 849 4.25 10.60 19.39
C LEU A 849 3.71 9.71 20.52
N LEU A 850 4.51 8.75 20.99
CA LEU A 850 4.21 7.94 22.18
C LEU A 850 4.16 8.79 23.46
N MET A 851 4.97 9.85 23.62
CA MET A 851 4.85 10.76 24.77
C MET A 851 3.51 11.51 24.77
N LEU A 852 3.00 11.93 23.60
CA LEU A 852 1.72 12.62 23.49
C LEU A 852 0.56 11.68 23.84
N LEU A 853 0.52 10.52 23.19
CA LEU A 853 -0.52 9.50 23.41
C LEU A 853 -0.47 8.91 24.84
N ALA A 854 0.71 8.80 25.45
CA ALA A 854 0.82 8.34 26.83
C ALA A 854 0.23 9.35 27.82
N GLY A 855 0.31 10.66 27.56
CA GLY A 855 -0.34 11.68 28.40
C GLY A 855 -1.85 11.52 28.45
N ASP A 856 -2.48 11.39 27.28
CA ASP A 856 -3.91 11.13 27.08
C ASP A 856 -4.34 9.81 27.75
N VAL A 857 -3.75 8.69 27.31
CA VAL A 857 -4.14 7.35 27.78
C VAL A 857 -3.93 7.16 29.28
N LEU A 858 -2.87 7.71 29.88
CA LEU A 858 -2.60 7.55 31.32
C LEU A 858 -3.41 8.52 32.19
N ALA A 859 -3.87 9.66 31.67
CA ALA A 859 -4.84 10.50 32.36
C ALA A 859 -6.19 9.78 32.51
N ALA A 860 -6.63 9.05 31.47
CA ALA A 860 -7.80 8.17 31.52
C ALA A 860 -7.56 6.87 32.33
N ARG A 861 -6.35 6.30 32.26
CA ARG A 861 -6.01 4.98 32.85
C ARG A 861 -4.68 4.99 33.65
N PRO A 862 -4.66 5.58 34.86
CA PRO A 862 -3.45 5.61 35.69
C PRO A 862 -2.92 4.22 36.08
N GLY A 863 -1.60 4.07 36.15
CA GLY A 863 -0.92 2.82 36.54
C GLY A 863 -0.72 1.79 35.41
N GLU A 864 -1.27 2.04 34.23
CA GLU A 864 -1.14 1.15 33.07
C GLU A 864 0.28 1.09 32.50
N ALA A 865 0.55 0.06 31.70
CA ALA A 865 1.82 -0.10 31.00
C ALA A 865 1.84 0.68 29.67
N VAL A 866 3.01 1.23 29.32
CA VAL A 866 3.31 1.74 27.98
C VAL A 866 4.56 1.03 27.45
N ILE A 867 4.45 0.39 26.29
CA ILE A 867 5.51 -0.46 25.71
C ILE A 867 6.32 0.33 24.67
N PHE A 868 7.65 0.26 24.72
CA PHE A 868 8.51 0.93 23.71
C PHE A 868 9.82 0.17 23.44
N ASP A 869 10.43 0.40 22.27
CA ASP A 869 11.67 -0.29 21.88
C ASP A 869 12.95 0.27 22.56
N VAL A 870 14.07 -0.46 22.44
CA VAL A 870 15.38 -0.02 22.97
C VAL A 870 15.97 1.23 22.29
N ARG A 871 15.39 1.73 21.20
CA ARG A 871 15.86 2.92 20.47
C ARG A 871 15.09 4.20 20.86
N CYS A 872 13.90 4.09 21.47
CA CYS A 872 13.13 5.23 21.97
C CYS A 872 13.91 6.04 23.03
N SER A 873 13.71 7.36 23.04
CA SER A 873 14.28 8.29 24.02
C SER A 873 14.08 7.82 25.47
N GLY A 874 15.14 7.87 26.28
CA GLY A 874 15.05 7.65 27.73
C GLY A 874 14.15 8.65 28.47
N HIS A 875 13.71 9.73 27.84
CA HIS A 875 12.67 10.61 28.40
C HIS A 875 11.26 10.02 28.30
N LEU A 876 10.97 9.13 27.33
CA LEU A 876 9.64 8.51 27.19
C LEU A 876 9.25 7.75 28.46
N GLN A 877 10.18 6.98 29.03
CA GLN A 877 9.96 6.31 30.31
C GLN A 877 9.63 7.30 31.44
N ARG A 878 10.33 8.44 31.49
CA ARG A 878 10.15 9.47 32.52
C ARG A 878 8.79 10.16 32.39
N VAL A 879 8.34 10.46 31.17
CA VAL A 879 7.01 11.03 30.90
C VAL A 879 5.92 10.04 31.32
N VAL A 880 6.05 8.77 30.96
CA VAL A 880 5.12 7.70 31.38
C VAL A 880 5.06 7.57 32.91
N GLU A 881 6.21 7.55 33.59
CA GLU A 881 6.28 7.48 35.06
C GLU A 881 5.74 8.74 35.75
N GLN A 882 5.93 9.93 35.17
CA GLN A 882 5.39 11.21 35.66
C GLN A 882 3.87 11.31 35.47
N ALA A 883 3.34 10.74 34.38
CA ALA A 883 1.91 10.55 34.16
C ALA A 883 1.31 9.41 35.02
N GLY A 884 2.10 8.77 35.89
CA GLY A 884 1.64 7.71 36.81
C GLY A 884 1.47 6.33 36.17
N GLY A 885 1.94 6.13 34.94
CA GLY A 885 2.01 4.83 34.27
C GLY A 885 3.32 4.07 34.54
N ARG A 886 3.53 3.00 33.78
CA ARG A 886 4.72 2.12 33.86
C ARG A 886 5.36 1.97 32.48
N GLY A 887 6.54 2.56 32.30
CA GLY A 887 7.30 2.39 31.06
C GLY A 887 7.94 1.01 30.99
N ILE A 888 7.72 0.27 29.89
CA ILE A 888 8.26 -1.08 29.69
C ILE A 888 9.02 -1.14 28.36
N MET A 889 10.35 -1.12 28.47
CA MET A 889 11.24 -1.32 27.32
C MET A 889 11.18 -2.78 26.82
N THR A 890 11.19 -2.97 25.50
CA THR A 890 11.25 -4.27 24.80
C THR A 890 12.25 -4.20 23.62
N ALA A 891 12.46 -5.32 22.93
CA ALA A 891 13.36 -5.39 21.77
C ALA A 891 12.81 -4.61 20.55
N THR A 892 13.68 -4.32 19.58
CA THR A 892 13.32 -3.58 18.36
C THR A 892 12.31 -4.32 17.48
N GLY A 893 11.27 -3.63 17.00
CA GLY A 893 10.37 -4.10 15.94
C GLY A 893 8.91 -4.33 16.35
N GLN A 894 8.05 -4.44 15.33
CA GLN A 894 6.61 -4.72 15.42
C GLN A 894 6.29 -5.91 16.36
N GLN A 895 6.86 -7.10 16.11
CA GLN A 895 6.50 -8.30 16.88
C GLN A 895 6.92 -8.25 18.36
N PRO A 896 8.16 -7.84 18.75
CA PRO A 896 8.52 -7.72 20.16
C PRO A 896 7.69 -6.69 20.95
N VAL A 897 7.15 -5.66 20.28
CA VAL A 897 6.19 -4.71 20.87
C VAL A 897 4.82 -5.36 21.00
N ALA A 898 4.22 -5.86 19.91
CA ALA A 898 2.90 -6.51 19.89
C ALA A 898 2.78 -7.62 20.95
N ARG A 899 3.79 -8.51 21.03
CA ARG A 899 3.87 -9.59 22.00
C ARG A 899 3.95 -9.07 23.44
N ARG A 900 4.72 -8.00 23.70
CA ARG A 900 4.84 -7.45 25.05
C ARG A 900 3.57 -6.70 25.46
N LEU A 901 2.93 -6.00 24.53
CA LEU A 901 1.63 -5.35 24.71
C LEU A 901 0.56 -6.37 25.11
N ARG A 902 0.42 -7.48 24.35
CA ARG A 902 -0.52 -8.56 24.69
C ARG A 902 -0.22 -9.17 26.06
N LYS A 903 1.05 -9.43 26.37
CA LYS A 903 1.48 -10.02 27.65
C LYS A 903 1.18 -9.14 28.87
N GLU A 904 1.35 -7.83 28.74
CA GLU A 904 1.12 -6.87 29.84
C GLU A 904 -0.31 -6.30 29.85
N HIS A 905 -1.15 -6.69 28.88
CA HIS A 905 -2.46 -6.09 28.57
C HIS A 905 -2.42 -4.56 28.39
N ALA A 906 -1.29 -4.05 27.89
CA ALA A 906 -1.03 -2.61 27.84
C ALA A 906 -1.99 -1.89 26.88
N PRO A 907 -2.49 -0.69 27.22
CA PRO A 907 -3.29 0.15 26.32
C PRO A 907 -2.46 0.83 25.21
N LEU A 908 -1.15 0.99 25.38
CA LEU A 908 -0.32 1.72 24.43
C LEU A 908 1.06 1.08 24.23
N GLY A 909 1.57 1.12 23.00
CA GLY A 909 2.98 0.95 22.73
C GLY A 909 3.38 1.29 21.30
N GLY A 910 4.69 1.22 21.01
CA GLY A 910 5.21 1.43 19.66
C GLY A 910 6.72 1.23 19.54
N ASP A 911 7.25 1.45 18.34
CA ASP A 911 8.69 1.39 18.07
C ASP A 911 9.21 2.62 17.30
N MET A 912 10.54 2.75 17.22
CA MET A 912 11.18 3.85 16.50
C MET A 912 11.08 3.78 14.97
N ASN A 913 10.44 2.76 14.38
CA ASN A 913 10.15 2.71 12.94
C ASN A 913 8.80 3.37 12.60
N GLY A 914 7.97 3.68 13.60
CA GLY A 914 6.65 4.30 13.43
C GLY A 914 5.47 3.35 13.60
N HIS A 915 5.69 2.09 13.96
CA HIS A 915 4.59 1.18 14.35
C HIS A 915 3.99 1.66 15.68
N LEU A 916 2.71 2.05 15.68
CA LEU A 916 2.00 2.54 16.86
C LEU A 916 0.79 1.64 17.16
N PHE A 917 0.79 1.04 18.35
CA PHE A 917 -0.22 0.11 18.85
C PHE A 917 -1.04 0.80 19.94
N ILE A 918 -2.24 1.27 19.60
CA ILE A 918 -3.10 2.01 20.52
C ILE A 918 -4.30 1.13 20.89
N ASN A 919 -4.04 0.14 21.75
CA ASN A 919 -5.04 -0.78 22.30
C ASN A 919 -6.00 -0.10 23.32
N ASP A 920 -5.87 1.20 23.55
CA ASP A 920 -6.93 2.01 24.14
C ASP A 920 -7.97 2.39 23.09
N ARG A 921 -9.25 2.16 23.41
CA ARG A 921 -10.40 2.34 22.50
C ARG A 921 -10.31 1.55 21.17
N TRP A 922 -9.31 0.69 20.95
CA TRP A 922 -9.09 -0.09 19.71
C TRP A 922 -8.71 -1.55 19.96
N TYR A 923 -8.06 -2.16 18.97
CA TYR A 923 -7.59 -3.54 18.95
C TYR A 923 -6.06 -3.62 19.17
N PRO A 924 -5.51 -4.77 19.64
CA PRO A 924 -4.09 -4.91 19.99
C PRO A 924 -3.16 -5.20 18.79
N PHE A 925 -3.29 -4.42 17.72
CA PHE A 925 -2.39 -4.40 16.57
C PHE A 925 -1.93 -2.97 16.27
N ASP A 926 -0.89 -2.82 15.44
CA ASP A 926 -0.40 -1.52 14.99
C ASP A 926 -1.23 -0.99 13.82
N ASP A 927 -1.56 0.29 13.90
CA ASP A 927 -2.51 0.94 13.02
C ASP A 927 -2.17 2.43 12.89
N ALA A 928 -1.42 2.77 11.83
CA ALA A 928 -1.02 4.15 11.59
C ALA A 928 -2.21 5.06 11.28
N ILE A 929 -3.30 4.54 10.71
CA ILE A 929 -4.46 5.34 10.30
C ILE A 929 -5.30 5.69 11.54
N TYR A 930 -5.53 4.72 12.43
CA TYR A 930 -6.10 4.99 13.75
C TYR A 930 -5.17 5.87 14.59
N ALA A 931 -3.85 5.64 14.57
CA ALA A 931 -2.89 6.49 15.30
C ALA A 931 -2.85 7.93 14.80
N ALA A 932 -2.96 8.16 13.48
CA ALA A 932 -3.15 9.49 12.92
C ALA A 932 -4.42 10.15 13.47
N ALA A 933 -5.56 9.45 13.46
CA ALA A 933 -6.81 9.96 14.01
C ALA A 933 -6.74 10.26 15.52
N ARG A 934 -6.12 9.37 16.33
CA ARG A 934 -5.87 9.59 17.77
C ARG A 934 -5.00 10.83 18.02
N LEU A 935 -3.91 10.99 17.27
CA LEU A 935 -3.02 12.15 17.40
C LEU A 935 -3.73 13.45 17.01
N LEU A 936 -4.56 13.43 15.96
CA LEU A 936 -5.39 14.57 15.58
C LEU A 936 -6.46 14.88 16.64
N GLU A 937 -7.09 13.89 17.30
CA GLU A 937 -8.03 14.14 18.42
C GLU A 937 -7.36 14.93 19.54
N VAL A 938 -6.20 14.44 20.01
CA VAL A 938 -5.44 15.06 21.11
C VAL A 938 -4.93 16.47 20.73
N LEU A 939 -4.53 16.69 19.48
CA LEU A 939 -4.09 18.01 19.00
C LEU A 939 -5.25 18.98 18.69
N ALA A 940 -6.44 18.47 18.38
CA ALA A 940 -7.62 19.29 18.11
C ALA A 940 -8.29 19.79 19.41
N ALA A 941 -8.30 18.97 20.47
CA ALA A 941 -8.83 19.34 21.78
C ALA A 941 -7.98 20.41 22.50
N ASP A 942 -6.71 20.58 22.12
CA ASP A 942 -5.89 21.69 22.60
C ASP A 942 -6.02 22.93 21.69
N THR A 943 -6.13 24.10 22.33
CA THR A 943 -6.34 25.41 21.70
C THR A 943 -5.04 26.12 21.31
N ARG A 944 -3.88 25.57 21.69
CA ARG A 944 -2.54 26.08 21.39
C ARG A 944 -2.10 25.69 19.98
N ASP A 945 -1.01 26.30 19.47
CA ASP A 945 -0.44 25.88 18.19
C ASP A 945 0.22 24.49 18.34
N VAL A 946 0.12 23.65 17.31
CA VAL A 946 0.62 22.27 17.31
C VAL A 946 2.12 22.22 17.63
N ASP A 947 2.91 23.19 17.15
CA ASP A 947 4.33 23.28 17.44
C ASP A 947 4.61 23.66 18.91
N GLU A 948 3.71 24.39 19.60
CA GLU A 948 3.84 24.70 21.03
C GLU A 948 3.58 23.46 21.90
N ILE A 949 2.50 22.71 21.61
CA ILE A 949 2.13 21.49 22.33
C ILE A 949 3.25 20.45 22.24
N LEU A 950 3.81 20.27 21.04
CA LEU A 950 4.89 19.32 20.80
C LEU A 950 6.21 19.79 21.41
N ALA A 951 6.46 21.11 21.53
CA ALA A 951 7.67 21.65 22.13
C ALA A 951 7.74 21.53 23.66
N GLU A 952 6.62 21.26 24.34
CA GLU A 952 6.62 20.92 25.78
C GLU A 952 7.24 19.54 26.07
N GLN A 953 7.37 18.68 25.06
CA GLN A 953 7.88 17.33 25.23
C GLN A 953 9.41 17.30 25.41
N PRO A 954 9.95 16.55 26.40
CA PRO A 954 11.38 16.47 26.64
C PRO A 954 12.12 15.72 25.53
N GLN A 955 12.88 16.47 24.72
CA GLN A 955 13.63 15.97 23.57
C GLN A 955 15.14 15.94 23.86
N PHE A 956 15.77 14.78 23.62
CA PHE A 956 17.24 14.67 23.60
C PHE A 956 17.82 15.18 22.28
N ARG A 957 19.00 15.79 22.34
CA ARG A 957 19.88 15.97 21.17
C ARG A 957 20.44 14.61 20.80
N THR A 958 19.97 14.00 19.70
CA THR A 958 20.41 12.68 19.27
C THR A 958 21.53 12.72 18.22
N SER A 959 22.23 11.61 18.05
CA SER A 959 22.84 11.28 16.76
C SER A 959 21.75 10.88 15.75
N PRO A 960 22.04 10.91 14.43
CA PRO A 960 21.39 9.99 13.51
C PRO A 960 21.68 8.53 13.94
N GLU A 961 21.01 7.56 13.32
CA GLU A 961 21.43 6.17 13.48
C GLU A 961 22.77 5.95 12.76
N ILE A 962 23.74 5.37 13.46
CA ILE A 962 25.11 5.18 12.98
C ILE A 962 25.31 3.71 12.66
N VAL A 963 25.34 3.40 11.36
CA VAL A 963 25.65 2.07 10.84
C VAL A 963 27.17 1.88 10.77
N VAL A 964 27.67 0.81 11.37
CA VAL A 964 29.08 0.39 11.27
C VAL A 964 29.14 -0.88 10.44
N ASP A 965 29.72 -0.79 9.25
CA ASP A 965 29.75 -1.88 8.28
C ASP A 965 30.84 -2.91 8.63
N ILE A 966 30.42 -3.91 9.40
CA ILE A 966 31.20 -5.09 9.79
C ILE A 966 30.31 -6.34 9.69
N ASP A 967 30.94 -7.51 9.64
CA ASP A 967 30.26 -8.80 9.49
C ASP A 967 29.25 -9.10 10.64
N ARG A 968 28.25 -9.95 10.36
CA ARG A 968 27.19 -10.34 11.29
C ARG A 968 27.70 -11.14 12.50
N GLU A 969 28.65 -12.05 12.33
CA GLU A 969 29.27 -12.78 13.45
C GLU A 969 30.18 -11.86 14.26
N GLN A 970 30.95 -10.98 13.60
CA GLN A 970 31.76 -9.97 14.28
C GLN A 970 30.89 -8.99 15.07
N SER A 971 29.77 -8.51 14.51
CA SER A 971 28.83 -7.60 15.17
C SER A 971 28.22 -8.23 16.43
N ARG A 972 27.72 -9.47 16.32
CA ARG A 972 27.17 -10.22 17.48
C ARG A 972 28.23 -10.42 18.55
N THR A 973 29.42 -10.90 18.17
CA THR A 973 30.53 -11.13 19.11
C THR A 973 30.94 -9.84 19.82
N LEU A 974 31.02 -8.72 19.09
CA LEU A 974 31.41 -7.42 19.64
C LEU A 974 30.37 -6.85 20.61
N VAL A 975 29.07 -6.95 20.30
CA VAL A 975 27.99 -6.50 21.20
C VAL A 975 27.90 -7.38 22.45
N ASP A 976 28.05 -8.70 22.31
CA ASP A 976 28.13 -9.64 23.44
C ASP A 976 29.28 -9.30 24.38
N ARG A 977 30.46 -9.02 23.81
CA ARG A 977 31.66 -8.62 24.56
C ARG A 977 31.52 -7.22 25.16
N LEU A 978 30.90 -6.27 24.47
CA LEU A 978 30.60 -4.94 25.01
C LEU A 978 29.76 -5.06 26.28
N GLY A 979 28.76 -5.94 26.29
CA GLY A 979 28.00 -6.24 27.51
C GLY A 979 28.84 -6.95 28.58
N LYS A 980 29.58 -7.99 28.21
CA LYS A 980 30.26 -8.88 29.19
C LYS A 980 31.55 -8.29 29.79
N GLU A 981 32.29 -7.49 29.03
CA GLU A 981 33.64 -7.02 29.39
C GLU A 981 33.71 -5.53 29.76
N SER A 982 32.68 -4.73 29.48
CA SER A 982 32.74 -3.27 29.64
C SER A 982 31.92 -2.73 30.82
N ASP A 983 32.53 -1.84 31.58
CA ASP A 983 31.92 -1.08 32.67
C ASP A 983 31.45 0.30 32.14
N PHE A 984 30.22 0.71 32.47
CA PHE A 984 29.60 2.00 32.13
C PHE A 984 29.42 2.91 33.36
N GLY A 985 30.01 2.56 34.51
CA GLY A 985 29.94 3.33 35.74
C GLY A 985 28.51 3.39 36.29
N ASP A 986 28.03 4.59 36.59
CA ASP A 986 26.72 4.83 37.20
C ASP A 986 25.52 4.65 36.22
N ALA A 987 25.73 4.07 35.03
CA ALA A 987 24.68 3.85 34.04
C ALA A 987 23.75 2.68 34.39
N LEU A 988 22.46 2.82 34.11
CA LEU A 988 21.55 1.68 34.02
C LEU A 988 21.81 0.94 32.71
N VAL A 989 22.45 -0.24 32.77
CA VAL A 989 22.80 -1.04 31.58
C VAL A 989 21.72 -2.07 31.26
N THR A 990 20.96 -1.82 30.20
CA THR A 990 19.90 -2.69 29.68
C THR A 990 20.42 -3.58 28.55
N ARG A 991 20.02 -4.86 28.56
CA ARG A 991 20.54 -5.93 27.67
C ARG A 991 19.45 -6.72 26.96
N ILE A 992 18.30 -6.07 26.73
CA ILE A 992 17.13 -6.69 26.08
C ILE A 992 17.42 -6.96 24.60
N ASP A 993 18.09 -6.01 23.94
CA ASP A 993 18.34 -6.05 22.50
C ASP A 993 19.61 -5.25 22.18
N GLY A 994 20.75 -5.92 22.29
CA GLY A 994 22.08 -5.30 22.31
C GLY A 994 22.48 -4.80 23.70
N VAL A 995 23.24 -3.71 23.75
CA VAL A 995 23.70 -3.05 24.98
C VAL A 995 23.26 -1.59 24.95
N ARG A 996 22.35 -1.23 25.84
CA ARG A 996 21.94 0.16 26.10
C ARG A 996 22.46 0.59 27.48
N ALA A 997 22.93 1.82 27.60
CA ALA A 997 23.36 2.43 28.84
C ALA A 997 22.68 3.80 29.01
N ASP A 998 21.89 3.96 30.07
CA ASP A 998 21.15 5.18 30.40
C ASP A 998 21.70 5.85 31.66
N TRP A 999 21.97 7.15 31.57
CA TRP A 999 22.30 8.04 32.70
C TRP A 999 21.15 9.05 32.91
N SER A 1000 21.32 9.98 33.86
CA SER A 1000 20.35 11.06 34.08
C SER A 1000 20.21 12.03 32.90
N ASP A 1001 21.31 12.34 32.22
CA ASP A 1001 21.47 13.42 31.22
C ASP A 1001 21.68 12.93 29.78
N ARG A 1002 21.93 11.62 29.60
CA ARG A 1002 22.33 11.01 28.32
C ARG A 1002 22.09 9.51 28.28
N TRP A 1003 22.06 8.94 27.08
CA TRP A 1003 21.99 7.50 26.84
C TRP A 1003 22.76 7.11 25.57
N GLY A 1004 23.13 5.84 25.48
CA GLY A 1004 23.72 5.25 24.28
C GLY A 1004 23.30 3.80 24.09
N LEU A 1005 23.19 3.39 22.84
CA LEU A 1005 22.82 2.06 22.40
C LEU A 1005 23.84 1.53 21.39
N ALA A 1006 24.21 0.26 21.55
CA ALA A 1006 24.94 -0.52 20.56
C ALA A 1006 24.25 -1.88 20.38
N ARG A 1007 23.69 -2.14 19.19
CA ARG A 1007 22.91 -3.35 18.88
C ARG A 1007 23.28 -3.95 17.53
N VAL A 1008 22.82 -5.16 17.26
CA VAL A 1008 22.98 -5.81 15.95
C VAL A 1008 21.66 -5.73 15.21
N ASP A 1009 21.68 -5.18 14.00
CA ASP A 1009 20.49 -5.15 13.15
C ASP A 1009 20.01 -6.56 12.79
N ALA A 1010 18.69 -6.76 12.73
CA ALA A 1010 18.07 -8.05 12.47
C ALA A 1010 18.18 -8.46 10.99
N ASP A 1011 18.00 -7.51 10.08
CA ASP A 1011 18.00 -7.74 8.63
C ASP A 1011 19.42 -7.74 8.05
N THR A 1012 20.16 -6.65 8.21
CA THR A 1012 21.52 -6.52 7.65
C THR A 1012 22.58 -7.25 8.49
N GLY A 1013 22.34 -7.48 9.79
CA GLY A 1013 23.33 -8.04 10.70
C GLY A 1013 24.45 -7.08 11.12
N ARG A 1014 24.39 -5.80 10.70
CA ARG A 1014 25.42 -4.80 10.99
C ARG A 1014 25.35 -4.30 12.44
N LEU A 1015 26.44 -3.71 12.91
CA LEU A 1015 26.45 -2.98 14.19
C LEU A 1015 25.78 -1.61 14.02
N ILE A 1016 24.74 -1.38 14.81
CA ILE A 1016 23.97 -0.14 14.88
C ILE A 1016 24.28 0.58 16.20
N LEU A 1017 24.58 1.87 16.10
CA LEU A 1017 24.88 2.74 17.24
C LEU A 1017 23.94 3.95 17.23
N ARG A 1018 23.33 4.30 18.37
CA ARG A 1018 22.52 5.53 18.53
C ARG A 1018 22.77 6.14 19.90
N PHE A 1019 22.82 7.48 19.95
CA PHE A 1019 23.17 8.25 21.14
C PHE A 1019 22.19 9.40 21.34
N GLY A 1020 21.94 9.80 22.58
CA GLY A 1020 21.19 11.01 22.90
C GLY A 1020 21.64 11.64 24.22
N ALA A 1021 21.54 12.97 24.33
CA ALA A 1021 21.77 13.70 25.57
C ALA A 1021 21.01 15.03 25.59
N ASP A 1022 20.75 15.58 26.76
CA ASP A 1022 20.11 16.89 26.89
C ASP A 1022 21.01 18.00 26.32
N GLU A 1023 22.31 17.89 26.62
CA GLU A 1023 23.33 18.85 26.19
C GLU A 1023 24.30 18.28 25.16
N ALA A 1024 24.78 19.16 24.26
CA ALA A 1024 25.73 18.79 23.22
C ALA A 1024 27.06 18.26 23.78
N THR A 1025 27.43 18.70 24.99
CA THR A 1025 28.57 18.18 25.75
C THR A 1025 28.33 16.74 26.23
N GLY A 1026 27.13 16.42 26.72
CA GLY A 1026 26.74 15.05 27.10
C GLY A 1026 26.70 14.11 25.90
N LEU A 1027 26.24 14.59 24.73
CA LEU A 1027 26.25 13.81 23.49
C LEU A 1027 27.68 13.49 23.04
N GLY A 1028 28.61 14.43 23.20
CA GLY A 1028 30.04 14.19 23.02
C GLY A 1028 30.62 13.18 24.00
N GLN A 1029 30.25 13.26 25.28
CA GLN A 1029 30.70 12.32 26.32
C GLN A 1029 30.26 10.88 26.04
N VAL A 1030 28.98 10.62 25.77
CA VAL A 1030 28.51 9.25 25.52
C VAL A 1030 29.08 8.66 24.23
N ARG A 1031 29.28 9.48 23.19
CA ARG A 1031 30.00 9.07 21.97
C ARG A 1031 31.44 8.66 22.29
N SER A 1032 32.21 9.49 22.97
CA SER A 1032 33.58 9.16 23.41
C SER A 1032 33.61 7.88 24.26
N GLU A 1033 32.68 7.74 25.20
CA GLU A 1033 32.61 6.61 26.11
C GLU A 1033 32.32 5.28 25.40
N PHE A 1034 31.37 5.24 24.44
CA PHE A 1034 31.15 4.06 23.61
C PHE A 1034 32.32 3.81 22.65
N ARG A 1035 32.91 4.87 22.07
CA ARG A 1035 34.09 4.77 21.17
C ARG A 1035 35.29 4.14 21.89
N GLU A 1036 35.58 4.55 23.13
CA GLU A 1036 36.67 3.98 23.93
C GLU A 1036 36.44 2.50 24.24
N LYS A 1037 35.24 2.13 24.70
CA LYS A 1037 34.90 0.72 25.02
C LYS A 1037 34.93 -0.16 23.78
N LEU A 1038 34.33 0.27 22.67
CA LEU A 1038 34.33 -0.48 21.40
C LEU A 1038 35.75 -0.67 20.84
N LEU A 1039 36.60 0.37 20.85
CA LEU A 1039 37.99 0.26 20.36
C LEU A 1039 38.92 -0.51 21.33
N ALA A 1040 38.57 -0.63 22.61
CA ALA A 1040 39.27 -1.53 23.52
C ALA A 1040 39.00 -3.02 23.21
N LEU A 1041 37.82 -3.33 22.64
CA LEU A 1041 37.40 -4.68 22.28
C LEU A 1041 37.80 -5.07 20.85
N GLU A 1042 37.72 -4.13 19.90
CA GLU A 1042 38.11 -4.27 18.50
C GLU A 1042 38.86 -3.00 18.03
N PRO A 1043 40.20 -2.94 18.16
CA PRO A 1043 41.00 -1.74 17.87
C PRO A 1043 41.00 -1.28 16.40
N LYS A 1044 40.41 -2.04 15.47
CA LYS A 1044 40.31 -1.69 14.04
C LYS A 1044 38.90 -1.28 13.60
N LEU A 1045 37.95 -1.19 14.52
CA LEU A 1045 36.54 -0.92 14.21
C LEU A 1045 36.37 0.44 13.49
N PRO A 1046 35.70 0.50 12.32
CA PRO A 1046 35.57 1.71 11.51
C PRO A 1046 34.48 2.65 12.05
N LEU A 1047 34.68 3.20 13.25
CA LEU A 1047 33.73 4.10 13.91
C LEU A 1047 33.75 5.51 13.27
N PRO A 1048 32.61 6.04 12.76
CA PRO A 1048 32.58 7.26 11.94
C PRO A 1048 32.33 8.59 12.71
N TYR A 1049 32.37 8.61 14.05
CA TYR A 1049 31.89 9.75 14.87
C TYR A 1049 32.84 10.29 15.95
#